data_AF-A0A378WFI9-F1
#
_entry.id   AF-A0A378WFI9-F1
#
_cell.length_a   1.000
_cell.length_b   1.000
_cell.length_c   1.000
_cell.angle_alpha   90.00
_cell.angle_beta   90.00
_cell.angle_gamma   90.00
#
_symmetry.space_group_name_H-M   'P 1'
#
loop_
_entity.id
_entity.type
_entity.pdbx_description
1 polymer ?
#
loop_
_entity_poly.entity_id
_entity_poly.type
_entity_poly.pdbx_seq_one_letter_code
_entity_poly.pdbx_strand_id
1 'polypeptide(L)'
;MAPTIQAARRALHAARTLGELAGADPTPEQRTVLEAFPGWGPAAPLFDGMPTGTWAQLADEFEDFDAEAMSAAGRIVDTSFYTPPALITHIYELLRSAGFDGGKVLDLGCGTARFLSHAPQGLAIDYTGVEADPVAAGIAGALHPEASIHAAELQTVTLRNDFDVVVGNVPFSESSVYDKATGYHSSLHGYFLSRAVEAVRPGGYVVVITSRHTLDSATGLSGVLRERADLVAALRLPGGYFAGEGTDVIADVVALRVRDHHQIPSVWRPPNPATITLAGIIDGRHRRTTVSAYWDSHPQHVAGQMTLTGFDRNPLAVLAEDPEMAVAEAFATVTPTLIPYEKPSRTANAEVAAMVLADAQGRKEGSLHLIEGTVQRVVAGALTDVTRPTAELQALIELRDAAMLMVAADADWSRPDDDIEPLRLQCAALYGQYVERFGPLNRGELKVGAVDPKTGIAKLSWKTPRLGGFREDPDSSLVLALEDYDQDSGAATPAAILQRRVNRPPVRARRADNPQQALSITLGEGRGLDLERIAELLSLDGPDAALDALGELVFRDPQAKGQPVIARDYLSGNVRVKLRAAEAAADTDPTYERNVTALRAIQPTWLGRDEIRIELGSPFVTAADIEDFCEEVFDARPTVTHIGPWPNGRSTDPSGGCPTPPRSRIARRGATRSNCCRRRCVAPVPSCTTRSLTRAPGPNGAFATPTRPSRPN
;
A
#
# COMPACT_ATOMS: atom_id res chain seq x y z
N MET A 1 -10.46 -28.79 -15.26
CA MET A 1 -10.18 -28.09 -13.98
C MET A 1 -9.52 -26.78 -14.34
N ALA A 2 -10.02 -25.64 -13.83
CA ALA A 2 -9.44 -24.34 -14.15
C ALA A 2 -7.97 -24.29 -13.67
N PRO A 3 -7.03 -23.75 -14.47
CA PRO A 3 -5.60 -23.74 -14.16
C PRO A 3 -5.24 -23.13 -12.79
N THR A 4 -6.11 -22.27 -12.24
CA THR A 4 -5.97 -21.63 -10.92
C THR A 4 -6.18 -22.58 -9.73
N ILE A 5 -7.12 -23.53 -9.79
CA ILE A 5 -7.36 -24.48 -8.68
C ILE A 5 -6.17 -25.44 -8.51
N GLN A 6 -5.55 -25.85 -9.61
CA GLN A 6 -4.35 -26.70 -9.54
C GLN A 6 -3.16 -25.93 -8.95
N ALA A 7 -3.02 -24.64 -9.27
CA ALA A 7 -1.99 -23.80 -8.66
C ALA A 7 -2.20 -23.67 -7.14
N ALA A 8 -3.44 -23.42 -6.70
CA ALA A 8 -3.77 -23.38 -5.27
C ALA A 8 -3.45 -24.69 -4.55
N ARG A 9 -3.79 -25.85 -5.14
CA ARG A 9 -3.42 -27.15 -4.56
C ARG A 9 -1.91 -27.36 -4.48
N ARG A 10 -1.15 -26.93 -5.48
CA ARG A 10 0.33 -26.97 -5.42
C ARG A 10 0.88 -26.04 -4.35
N ALA A 11 0.31 -24.84 -4.20
CA ALA A 11 0.69 -23.90 -3.16
C ALA A 11 0.49 -24.49 -1.75
N LEU A 12 -0.70 -25.04 -1.49
CA LEU A 12 -1.00 -25.72 -0.21
C LEU A 12 -0.15 -26.97 0.01
N HIS A 13 0.11 -27.75 -1.04
CA HIS A 13 0.98 -28.92 -0.94
C HIS A 13 2.40 -28.54 -0.53
N ALA A 14 2.99 -27.50 -1.14
CA ALA A 14 4.30 -27.00 -0.77
C ALA A 14 4.33 -26.44 0.65
N ALA A 15 3.32 -25.67 1.07
CA ALA A 15 3.21 -25.15 2.43
C ALA A 15 3.14 -26.29 3.46
N ARG A 16 2.33 -27.33 3.20
CA ARG A 16 2.26 -28.52 4.06
C ARG A 16 3.59 -29.28 4.10
N THR A 17 4.22 -29.50 2.94
CA THR A 17 5.52 -30.17 2.86
C THR A 17 6.60 -29.39 3.62
N LEU A 18 6.60 -28.05 3.56
CA LEU A 18 7.48 -27.21 4.37
C LEU A 18 7.26 -27.45 5.87
N GLY A 19 6.00 -27.47 6.32
CA GLY A 19 5.66 -27.77 7.72
C GLY A 19 6.13 -29.15 8.19
N GLU A 20 6.09 -30.15 7.30
CA GLU A 20 6.55 -31.51 7.58
C GLU A 20 8.08 -31.63 7.74
N LEU A 21 8.86 -30.72 7.15
CA LEU A 21 10.33 -30.75 7.28
C LEU A 21 10.80 -30.51 8.71
N ALA A 22 10.08 -29.68 9.48
CA ALA A 22 10.46 -29.29 10.84
C ALA A 22 11.94 -28.87 10.99
N GLY A 23 12.51 -28.23 9.95
CA GLY A 23 13.91 -27.79 9.90
C GLY A 23 14.92 -28.81 9.36
N ALA A 24 14.47 -29.98 8.86
CA ALA A 24 15.30 -30.95 8.16
C ALA A 24 15.47 -30.62 6.66
N ASP A 25 16.53 -31.15 6.04
CA ASP A 25 16.74 -31.03 4.60
C ASP A 25 15.66 -31.81 3.81
N PRO A 26 15.11 -31.24 2.72
CA PRO A 26 14.08 -31.90 1.93
C PRO A 26 14.62 -33.11 1.17
N THR A 27 13.83 -34.20 1.10
CA THR A 27 14.11 -35.30 0.16
C THR A 27 14.01 -34.82 -1.29
N PRO A 28 14.54 -35.57 -2.29
CA PRO A 28 14.40 -35.20 -3.70
C PRO A 28 12.93 -34.98 -4.15
N GLU A 29 12.01 -35.78 -3.63
CA GLU A 29 10.57 -35.65 -3.91
C GLU A 29 10.00 -34.38 -3.26
N GLN A 30 10.31 -34.13 -1.99
CA GLN A 30 9.87 -32.91 -1.28
C GLN A 30 10.46 -31.66 -1.92
N ARG A 31 11.73 -31.68 -2.31
CA ARG A 31 12.40 -30.59 -3.04
C ARG A 31 11.65 -30.25 -4.33
N THR A 32 11.25 -31.26 -5.11
CA THR A 32 10.45 -31.05 -6.33
C THR A 32 9.12 -30.36 -6.04
N VAL A 33 8.45 -30.71 -4.93
CA VAL A 33 7.20 -30.07 -4.51
C VAL A 33 7.42 -28.60 -4.14
N LEU A 34 8.48 -28.31 -3.38
CA LEU A 34 8.83 -26.96 -2.95
C LEU A 34 9.24 -26.07 -4.14
N GLU A 35 10.02 -26.60 -5.09
CA GLU A 35 10.40 -25.93 -6.33
C GLU A 35 9.18 -25.61 -7.23
N ALA A 36 8.12 -26.41 -7.14
CA ALA A 36 6.88 -26.22 -7.89
C ALA A 36 5.89 -25.23 -7.24
N PHE A 37 6.27 -24.57 -6.15
CA PHE A 37 5.45 -23.56 -5.49
C PHE A 37 5.16 -22.39 -6.45
N PRO A 38 3.89 -22.13 -6.82
CA PRO A 38 3.55 -21.12 -7.83
C PRO A 38 3.40 -19.71 -7.26
N GLY A 39 3.54 -19.54 -5.94
CA GLY A 39 3.18 -18.32 -5.24
C GLY A 39 1.67 -18.28 -4.94
N TRP A 40 1.26 -17.24 -4.24
CA TRP A 40 -0.13 -17.04 -3.84
C TRP A 40 -0.97 -16.32 -4.90
N GLY A 41 -0.35 -15.58 -5.82
CA GLY A 41 -1.06 -14.80 -6.85
C GLY A 41 -2.01 -15.65 -7.71
N PRO A 42 -1.57 -16.79 -8.29
CA PRO A 42 -2.44 -17.70 -9.02
C PRO A 42 -3.54 -18.36 -8.17
N ALA A 43 -3.39 -18.33 -6.85
CA ALA A 43 -4.33 -18.84 -5.84
C ALA A 43 -5.17 -17.72 -5.20
N ALA A 44 -5.18 -16.50 -5.76
CA ALA A 44 -5.86 -15.34 -5.16
C ALA A 44 -7.32 -15.58 -4.71
N PRO A 45 -8.17 -16.32 -5.46
CA PRO A 45 -9.54 -16.60 -5.03
C PRO A 45 -9.67 -17.39 -3.71
N LEU A 46 -8.58 -18.00 -3.22
CA LEU A 46 -8.52 -18.63 -1.90
C LEU A 46 -8.69 -17.59 -0.77
N PHE A 47 -8.26 -16.36 -1.00
CA PHE A 47 -8.25 -15.27 -0.03
C PHE A 47 -9.40 -14.27 -0.21
N ASP A 48 -10.36 -14.56 -1.10
CA ASP A 48 -11.56 -13.75 -1.25
C ASP A 48 -12.34 -13.71 0.07
N GLY A 49 -12.99 -12.59 0.40
CA GLY A 49 -13.78 -12.49 1.64
C GLY A 49 -14.97 -13.46 1.73
N MET A 50 -15.37 -14.05 0.59
CA MET A 50 -16.41 -15.07 0.49
C MET A 50 -16.05 -16.10 -0.61
N PRO A 51 -15.09 -17.01 -0.35
CA PRO A 51 -14.75 -18.05 -1.31
C PRO A 51 -15.92 -19.03 -1.42
N THR A 52 -16.14 -19.64 -2.59
CA THR A 52 -17.27 -20.57 -2.81
C THR A 52 -16.81 -21.89 -3.43
N GLY A 53 -17.55 -22.97 -3.15
CA GLY A 53 -17.28 -24.29 -3.70
C GLY A 53 -15.89 -24.82 -3.34
N THR A 54 -15.11 -25.25 -4.32
CA THR A 54 -13.75 -25.78 -4.10
C THR A 54 -12.80 -24.76 -3.48
N TRP A 55 -13.03 -23.45 -3.69
CA TRP A 55 -12.18 -22.43 -3.07
C TRP A 55 -12.41 -22.32 -1.57
N ALA A 56 -13.66 -22.43 -1.11
CA ALA A 56 -13.97 -22.47 0.32
C ALA A 56 -13.29 -23.67 0.99
N GLN A 57 -13.36 -24.85 0.36
CA GLN A 57 -12.69 -26.06 0.87
C GLN A 57 -11.17 -25.91 0.99
N LEU A 58 -10.52 -25.25 0.02
CA LEU A 58 -9.07 -25.00 0.04
C LEU A 58 -8.70 -23.91 1.06
N ALA A 59 -9.56 -22.92 1.26
CA ALA A 59 -9.38 -21.90 2.30
C ALA A 59 -9.47 -22.53 3.69
N ASP A 60 -10.52 -23.33 3.95
CA ASP A 60 -10.69 -24.10 5.20
C ASP A 60 -9.49 -25.03 5.43
N GLU A 61 -9.05 -25.76 4.39
CA GLU A 61 -7.87 -26.63 4.48
C GLU A 61 -6.62 -25.86 4.90
N PHE A 62 -6.37 -24.66 4.35
CA PHE A 62 -5.21 -23.86 4.70
C PHE A 62 -5.32 -23.30 6.13
N GLU A 63 -6.48 -22.75 6.49
CA GLU A 63 -6.74 -22.22 7.83
C GLU A 63 -6.55 -23.29 8.91
N ASP A 64 -7.01 -24.51 8.64
CA ASP A 64 -6.95 -25.64 9.57
C ASP A 64 -5.51 -26.06 9.93
N PHE A 65 -4.55 -25.98 9.00
CA PHE A 65 -3.17 -26.37 9.28
C PHE A 65 -2.22 -25.21 9.59
N ASP A 66 -2.46 -24.00 9.05
CA ASP A 66 -1.61 -22.83 9.31
C ASP A 66 -2.34 -21.50 9.06
N ALA A 67 -3.18 -21.10 10.02
CA ALA A 67 -3.93 -19.86 9.98
C ALA A 67 -3.05 -18.59 9.94
N GLU A 68 -1.86 -18.63 10.57
CA GLU A 68 -0.93 -17.51 10.56
C GLU A 68 -0.30 -17.31 9.18
N ALA A 69 0.17 -18.39 8.54
CA ALA A 69 0.65 -18.36 7.18
C ALA A 69 -0.44 -17.96 6.18
N MET A 70 -1.68 -18.43 6.37
CA MET A 70 -2.81 -18.02 5.53
C MET A 70 -3.06 -16.51 5.62
N SER A 71 -3.06 -15.95 6.83
CA SER A 71 -3.20 -14.51 7.05
C SER A 71 -2.03 -13.71 6.44
N ALA A 72 -0.80 -14.20 6.56
CA ALA A 72 0.37 -13.58 5.93
C ALA A 72 0.28 -13.60 4.40
N ALA A 73 -0.04 -14.76 3.81
CA ALA A 73 -0.22 -14.94 2.37
C ALA A 73 -1.31 -14.03 1.79
N GLY A 74 -2.45 -13.91 2.48
CA GLY A 74 -3.55 -13.04 2.07
C GLY A 74 -3.18 -11.55 1.99
N ARG A 75 -2.20 -11.09 2.80
CA ARG A 75 -1.74 -9.68 2.79
C ARG A 75 -0.85 -9.34 1.58
N ILE A 76 -0.26 -10.33 0.92
CA ILE A 76 0.75 -10.14 -0.13
C ILE A 76 0.37 -10.78 -1.48
N VAL A 77 -0.81 -11.40 -1.54
CA VAL A 77 -1.32 -12.20 -2.67
C VAL A 77 -1.20 -11.47 -4.02
N ASP A 78 -1.49 -10.17 -4.04
CA ASP A 78 -1.45 -9.32 -5.25
C ASP A 78 -0.04 -9.17 -5.84
N THR A 79 1.00 -9.54 -5.09
CA THR A 79 2.41 -9.36 -5.46
C THR A 79 3.20 -10.67 -5.49
N SER A 80 2.56 -11.81 -5.25
CA SER A 80 3.21 -13.12 -5.16
C SER A 80 3.31 -13.81 -6.54
N PHE A 81 4.19 -13.26 -7.39
CA PHE A 81 4.51 -13.78 -8.73
C PHE A 81 6.01 -13.99 -8.88
N TYR A 82 6.41 -15.02 -9.62
CA TYR A 82 7.82 -15.38 -9.79
C TYR A 82 8.44 -14.85 -11.08
N THR A 83 9.77 -14.82 -11.07
CA THR A 83 10.57 -14.37 -12.21
C THR A 83 10.93 -15.55 -13.11
N PRO A 84 10.73 -15.47 -14.44
CA PRO A 84 11.12 -16.52 -15.37
C PRO A 84 12.64 -16.81 -15.33
N PRO A 85 13.08 -18.09 -15.35
CA PRO A 85 14.51 -18.46 -15.28
C PRO A 85 15.38 -17.82 -16.37
N ALA A 86 14.84 -17.68 -17.60
CA ALA A 86 15.55 -17.05 -18.70
C ALA A 86 15.89 -15.58 -18.41
N LEU A 87 14.98 -14.84 -17.75
CA LEU A 87 15.23 -13.45 -17.36
C LEU A 87 16.32 -13.33 -16.29
N ILE A 88 16.30 -14.23 -15.30
CA ILE A 88 17.33 -14.30 -14.25
C ILE A 88 18.70 -14.53 -14.88
N THR A 89 18.76 -15.45 -15.85
CA THR A 89 19.98 -15.75 -16.60
C THR A 89 20.51 -14.50 -17.30
N HIS A 90 19.67 -13.76 -18.02
CA HIS A 90 20.06 -12.49 -18.66
C HIS A 90 20.55 -11.43 -17.66
N ILE A 91 19.93 -11.33 -16.48
CA ILE A 91 20.36 -10.39 -15.43
C ILE A 91 21.77 -10.74 -14.93
N TYR A 92 22.07 -12.01 -14.67
CA TYR A 92 23.43 -12.41 -14.27
C TYR A 92 24.44 -12.29 -15.40
N GLU A 93 24.07 -12.58 -16.64
CA GLU A 93 24.94 -12.37 -17.81
C GLU A 93 25.28 -10.89 -18.01
N LEU A 94 24.32 -9.99 -17.75
CA LEU A 94 24.55 -8.55 -17.74
C LEU A 94 25.58 -8.17 -16.67
N LEU A 95 25.43 -8.68 -15.43
CA LEU A 95 26.37 -8.46 -14.35
C LEU A 95 27.77 -9.01 -14.66
N ARG A 96 27.86 -10.23 -15.22
CA ARG A 96 29.13 -10.82 -15.67
C ARG A 96 29.80 -10.00 -16.76
N SER A 97 29.01 -9.44 -17.66
CA SER A 97 29.51 -8.54 -18.72
C SER A 97 30.04 -7.22 -18.16
N ALA A 98 29.50 -6.74 -17.03
CA ALA A 98 30.09 -5.65 -16.27
C ALA A 98 31.40 -6.07 -15.55
N GLY A 99 31.69 -7.37 -15.41
CA GLY A 99 32.88 -7.89 -14.73
C GLY A 99 32.62 -8.48 -13.33
N PHE A 100 31.36 -8.67 -12.93
CA PHE A 100 31.02 -9.37 -11.70
C PHE A 100 31.27 -10.89 -11.84
N ASP A 101 32.01 -11.48 -10.92
CA ASP A 101 32.34 -12.91 -10.92
C ASP A 101 32.12 -13.60 -9.57
N GLY A 102 31.32 -12.98 -8.70
CA GLY A 102 30.99 -13.46 -7.36
C GLY A 102 31.13 -12.35 -6.31
N GLY A 103 30.51 -12.55 -5.15
CA GLY A 103 30.44 -11.55 -4.09
C GLY A 103 29.17 -11.65 -3.26
N LYS A 104 28.90 -10.60 -2.48
CA LYS A 104 27.69 -10.51 -1.66
C LYS A 104 26.51 -10.04 -2.52
N VAL A 105 25.49 -10.90 -2.64
CA VAL A 105 24.29 -10.63 -3.43
C VAL A 105 23.09 -10.53 -2.49
N LEU A 106 22.32 -9.46 -2.63
CA LEU A 106 21.11 -9.23 -1.87
C LEU A 106 19.87 -9.27 -2.77
N ASP A 107 18.79 -9.88 -2.28
CA ASP A 107 17.46 -9.82 -2.85
C ASP A 107 16.46 -9.41 -1.76
N LEU A 108 15.71 -8.33 -2.00
CA LEU A 108 14.84 -7.68 -1.02
C LEU A 108 13.38 -8.18 -1.05
N GLY A 109 13.06 -9.09 -1.95
CA GLY A 109 11.77 -9.78 -2.08
C GLY A 109 12.02 -11.13 -2.73
N CYS A 110 12.81 -11.97 -2.05
CA CYS A 110 13.46 -13.10 -2.71
C CYS A 110 12.52 -14.25 -3.06
N GLY A 111 11.29 -14.27 -2.52
CA GLY A 111 10.37 -15.38 -2.69
C GLY A 111 11.01 -16.70 -2.29
N THR A 112 11.02 -17.68 -3.20
CA THR A 112 11.68 -18.98 -3.01
C THR A 112 13.18 -18.97 -3.39
N ALA A 113 13.79 -17.79 -3.51
CA ALA A 113 15.18 -17.56 -3.92
C ALA A 113 15.52 -18.05 -5.33
N ARG A 114 14.60 -17.91 -6.30
CA ARG A 114 14.84 -18.29 -7.71
C ARG A 114 16.05 -17.58 -8.33
N PHE A 115 16.37 -16.36 -7.89
CA PHE A 115 17.59 -15.67 -8.29
C PHE A 115 18.87 -16.41 -7.87
N LEU A 116 18.86 -17.13 -6.76
CA LEU A 116 19.97 -18.01 -6.39
C LEU A 116 19.91 -19.33 -7.17
N SER A 117 18.73 -19.95 -7.28
CA SER A 117 18.56 -21.25 -7.97
C SER A 117 19.00 -21.22 -9.44
N HIS A 118 18.83 -20.08 -10.11
CA HIS A 118 19.20 -19.87 -11.52
C HIS A 118 20.44 -19.00 -11.71
N ALA A 119 21.25 -18.80 -10.67
CA ALA A 119 22.55 -18.17 -10.81
C ALA A 119 23.47 -19.03 -11.71
N PRO A 120 24.27 -18.43 -12.62
CA PRO A 120 25.21 -19.18 -13.44
C PRO A 120 26.20 -20.00 -12.60
N GLN A 121 26.48 -21.23 -13.04
CA GLN A 121 27.45 -22.10 -12.37
C GLN A 121 28.83 -21.45 -12.28
N GLY A 122 29.49 -21.63 -11.12
CA GLY A 122 30.85 -21.15 -10.88
C GLY A 122 30.95 -19.72 -10.33
N LEU A 123 29.83 -19.00 -10.16
CA LEU A 123 29.81 -17.75 -9.41
C LEU A 123 29.83 -18.06 -7.89
N ALA A 124 30.83 -17.54 -7.18
CA ALA A 124 30.88 -17.64 -5.73
C ALA A 124 29.98 -16.56 -5.12
N ILE A 125 28.71 -16.91 -4.87
CA ILE A 125 27.69 -15.99 -4.35
C ILE A 125 27.50 -16.23 -2.86
N ASP A 126 27.65 -15.17 -2.07
CA ASP A 126 27.18 -15.08 -0.69
C ASP A 126 25.80 -14.41 -0.72
N TYR A 127 24.73 -15.22 -0.64
CA TYR A 127 23.37 -14.77 -0.92
C TYR A 127 22.60 -14.41 0.34
N THR A 128 21.96 -13.25 0.29
CA THR A 128 21.03 -12.77 1.29
C THR A 128 19.66 -12.53 0.67
N GLY A 129 18.62 -13.14 1.23
CA GLY A 129 17.23 -12.90 0.85
C GLY A 129 16.42 -12.29 1.99
N VAL A 130 15.57 -11.32 1.69
CA VAL A 130 14.49 -10.84 2.57
C VAL A 130 13.17 -11.15 1.89
N GLU A 131 12.23 -11.75 2.61
CA GLU A 131 10.90 -12.08 2.11
C GLU A 131 9.87 -11.90 3.21
N ALA A 132 8.74 -11.27 2.89
CA ALA A 132 7.66 -11.01 3.83
C ALA A 132 6.73 -12.20 4.01
N ASP A 133 6.65 -13.09 3.00
CA ASP A 133 5.94 -14.36 3.08
C ASP A 133 6.72 -15.40 3.91
N PRO A 134 6.25 -15.81 5.09
CA PRO A 134 6.92 -16.85 5.85
C PRO A 134 6.98 -18.19 5.11
N VAL A 135 6.01 -18.50 4.24
CA VAL A 135 6.00 -19.75 3.46
C VAL A 135 7.06 -19.71 2.38
N ALA A 136 7.08 -18.66 1.55
CA ALA A 136 8.11 -18.54 0.50
C ALA A 136 9.53 -18.42 1.10
N ALA A 137 9.70 -17.68 2.20
CA ALA A 137 10.97 -17.57 2.91
C ALA A 137 11.43 -18.93 3.48
N GLY A 138 10.51 -19.71 4.07
CA GLY A 138 10.80 -21.04 4.56
C GLY A 138 11.19 -22.00 3.43
N ILE A 139 10.48 -21.95 2.30
CA ILE A 139 10.83 -22.70 1.09
C ILE A 139 12.23 -22.31 0.60
N ALA A 140 12.54 -21.02 0.50
CA ALA A 140 13.87 -20.55 0.10
C ALA A 140 14.97 -21.12 1.02
N GLY A 141 14.78 -21.06 2.34
CA GLY A 141 15.72 -21.61 3.31
C GLY A 141 15.91 -23.13 3.18
N ALA A 142 14.83 -23.88 2.93
CA ALA A 142 14.89 -25.33 2.71
C ALA A 142 15.57 -25.72 1.39
N LEU A 143 15.38 -24.91 0.33
CA LEU A 143 15.99 -25.15 -0.97
C LEU A 143 17.48 -24.76 -1.00
N HIS A 144 17.84 -23.72 -0.23
CA HIS A 144 19.15 -23.07 -0.21
C HIS A 144 19.68 -22.88 1.23
N PRO A 145 20.07 -23.96 1.93
CA PRO A 145 20.56 -23.89 3.30
C PRO A 145 21.88 -23.10 3.46
N GLU A 146 22.60 -22.88 2.36
CA GLU A 146 23.80 -22.03 2.30
C GLU A 146 23.50 -20.52 2.31
N ALA A 147 22.26 -20.13 2.01
CA ALA A 147 21.85 -18.74 1.90
C ALA A 147 21.34 -18.18 3.24
N SER A 148 21.53 -16.88 3.46
CA SER A 148 20.93 -16.17 4.59
C SER A 148 19.55 -15.65 4.22
N ILE A 149 18.49 -16.36 4.60
CA ILE A 149 17.10 -15.99 4.30
C ILE A 149 16.41 -15.41 5.53
N HIS A 150 15.79 -14.24 5.38
CA HIS A 150 15.07 -13.53 6.44
C HIS A 150 13.58 -13.42 6.11
N ALA A 151 12.77 -14.16 6.87
CA ALA A 151 11.31 -14.00 6.87
C ALA A 151 10.93 -12.73 7.65
N ALA A 152 10.87 -11.59 6.98
CA ALA A 152 10.61 -10.29 7.60
C ALA A 152 10.06 -9.26 6.60
N GLU A 153 9.23 -8.34 7.08
CA GLU A 153 8.87 -7.14 6.32
C GLU A 153 10.10 -6.22 6.16
N LEU A 154 10.37 -5.76 4.94
CA LEU A 154 11.56 -4.96 4.61
C LEU A 154 11.75 -3.72 5.51
N GLN A 155 10.64 -3.12 5.97
CA GLN A 155 10.62 -1.96 6.87
C GLN A 155 11.23 -2.25 8.25
N THR A 156 11.23 -3.52 8.65
CA THR A 156 11.80 -3.98 9.93
C THR A 156 13.27 -4.36 9.81
N VAL A 157 13.78 -4.46 8.58
CA VAL A 157 15.11 -4.97 8.26
C VAL A 157 16.11 -3.83 8.14
N THR A 158 17.20 -3.92 8.91
CA THR A 158 18.32 -2.97 8.83
C THR A 158 19.37 -3.47 7.83
N LEU A 159 19.48 -2.82 6.67
CA LEU A 159 20.49 -3.17 5.67
C LEU A 159 21.83 -2.48 5.94
N ARG A 160 22.93 -3.22 5.80
CA ARG A 160 24.29 -2.67 5.78
C ARG A 160 24.66 -2.28 4.35
N ASN A 161 25.55 -1.30 4.23
CA ASN A 161 26.10 -0.83 2.95
C ASN A 161 27.38 -1.60 2.59
N ASP A 162 27.27 -2.91 2.41
CA ASP A 162 28.41 -3.80 2.11
C ASP A 162 28.14 -4.84 1.02
N PHE A 163 26.95 -4.81 0.39
CA PHE A 163 26.63 -5.70 -0.71
C PHE A 163 27.29 -5.27 -2.01
N ASP A 164 27.73 -6.24 -2.81
CA ASP A 164 28.32 -6.00 -4.13
C ASP A 164 27.24 -5.75 -5.17
N VAL A 165 26.16 -6.53 -5.09
CA VAL A 165 25.05 -6.49 -6.03
C VAL A 165 23.71 -6.67 -5.31
N VAL A 166 22.70 -5.93 -5.74
CA VAL A 166 21.29 -6.31 -5.50
C VAL A 166 20.67 -6.80 -6.80
N VAL A 167 20.03 -7.96 -6.73
CA VAL A 167 19.13 -8.51 -7.76
C VAL A 167 17.74 -8.73 -7.17
N GLY A 168 16.73 -8.94 -8.01
CA GLY A 168 15.40 -9.30 -7.52
C GLY A 168 14.27 -8.76 -8.37
N ASN A 169 13.05 -9.13 -7.99
CA ASN A 169 11.82 -8.61 -8.57
C ASN A 169 11.06 -7.84 -7.50
N VAL A 170 10.94 -6.52 -7.69
CA VAL A 170 10.24 -5.65 -6.76
C VAL A 170 8.74 -5.99 -6.78
N PRO A 171 8.03 -6.03 -5.64
CA PRO A 171 6.59 -6.29 -5.62
C PRO A 171 5.79 -5.18 -6.35
N PHE A 172 4.85 -5.57 -7.22
CA PHE A 172 4.11 -4.63 -8.06
C PHE A 172 2.81 -4.17 -7.40
N SER A 173 2.81 -2.96 -6.84
CA SER A 173 1.62 -2.36 -6.21
C SER A 173 1.59 -0.84 -6.36
N GLU A 174 0.38 -0.26 -6.43
CA GLU A 174 0.16 1.20 -6.35
C GLU A 174 0.26 1.73 -4.90
N SER A 175 0.52 0.84 -3.94
CA SER A 175 0.66 1.17 -2.53
C SER A 175 1.78 2.18 -2.26
N SER A 176 1.54 3.04 -1.27
CA SER A 176 2.54 3.96 -0.75
C SER A 176 3.11 3.43 0.56
N VAL A 177 4.43 3.52 0.72
CA VAL A 177 5.15 3.14 1.94
C VAL A 177 5.49 4.40 2.72
N TYR A 178 5.25 4.34 4.03
CA TYR A 178 5.81 5.28 4.99
C TYR A 178 6.76 4.51 5.91
N ASP A 179 8.04 4.81 5.82
CA ASP A 179 9.08 4.25 6.67
C ASP A 179 9.73 5.39 7.46
N LYS A 180 9.45 5.42 8.75
CA LYS A 180 9.96 6.46 9.65
C LYS A 180 11.48 6.36 9.84
N ALA A 181 12.06 5.16 9.82
CA ALA A 181 13.48 4.95 10.08
C ALA A 181 14.34 5.56 8.96
N THR A 182 13.88 5.45 7.72
CA THR A 182 14.54 6.06 6.55
C THR A 182 13.99 7.44 6.19
N GLY A 183 12.86 7.84 6.78
CA GLY A 183 12.13 9.06 6.41
C GLY A 183 11.47 8.98 5.03
N TYR A 184 11.34 7.78 4.46
CA TYR A 184 10.77 7.56 3.13
C TYR A 184 9.24 7.65 3.15
N HIS A 185 8.67 8.40 2.21
CA HIS A 185 7.22 8.48 2.00
C HIS A 185 6.87 8.64 0.52
N SER A 186 6.61 7.52 -0.19
CA SER A 186 6.22 7.51 -1.60
C SER A 186 5.79 6.10 -2.04
N SER A 187 5.95 5.75 -3.32
CA SER A 187 5.61 4.44 -3.89
C SER A 187 6.42 3.27 -3.29
N LEU A 188 5.80 2.08 -3.24
CA LEU A 188 6.46 0.81 -2.91
C LEU A 188 7.67 0.51 -3.80
N HIS A 189 7.53 0.71 -5.12
CA HIS A 189 8.63 0.46 -6.05
C HIS A 189 9.85 1.32 -5.76
N GLY A 190 9.64 2.62 -5.56
CA GLY A 190 10.73 3.53 -5.20
C GLY A 190 11.35 3.21 -3.83
N TYR A 191 10.58 2.62 -2.91
CA TYR A 191 11.07 2.22 -1.59
C TYR A 191 12.10 1.10 -1.74
N PHE A 192 11.73 0.02 -2.44
CA PHE A 192 12.63 -1.11 -2.70
C PHE A 192 13.90 -0.67 -3.44
N LEU A 193 13.78 0.16 -4.48
CA LEU A 193 14.96 0.70 -5.16
C LEU A 193 15.84 1.55 -4.24
N SER A 194 15.23 2.37 -3.35
CA SER A 194 15.99 3.20 -2.40
C SER A 194 16.75 2.33 -1.40
N ARG A 195 16.09 1.30 -0.85
CA ARG A 195 16.70 0.34 0.07
C ARG A 195 17.80 -0.47 -0.60
N ALA A 196 17.61 -0.88 -1.85
CA ALA A 196 18.63 -1.57 -2.65
C ALA A 196 19.88 -0.70 -2.86
N VAL A 197 19.70 0.57 -3.25
CA VAL A 197 20.82 1.52 -3.43
C VAL A 197 21.51 1.86 -2.11
N GLU A 198 20.80 1.85 -0.98
CA GLU A 198 21.39 2.04 0.35
C GLU A 198 22.24 0.86 0.82
N ALA A 199 21.90 -0.36 0.40
CA ALA A 199 22.58 -1.58 0.81
C ALA A 199 23.83 -1.89 -0.03
N VAL A 200 23.88 -1.38 -1.26
CA VAL A 200 24.98 -1.65 -2.19
C VAL A 200 26.10 -0.63 -2.03
N ARG A 201 27.33 -1.13 -1.90
CA ARG A 201 28.53 -0.29 -1.79
C ARG A 201 28.73 0.62 -3.00
N PRO A 202 29.40 1.77 -2.84
CA PRO A 202 29.88 2.55 -3.98
C PRO A 202 30.64 1.66 -4.97
N GLY A 203 30.28 1.79 -6.25
CA GLY A 203 30.83 0.96 -7.30
C GLY A 203 30.21 -0.45 -7.40
N GLY A 204 29.17 -0.76 -6.64
CA GLY A 204 28.32 -1.93 -6.83
C GLY A 204 27.16 -1.68 -7.80
N TYR A 205 26.37 -2.72 -8.04
CA TYR A 205 25.25 -2.70 -9.00
C TYR A 205 23.91 -3.05 -8.34
N VAL A 206 22.84 -2.40 -8.77
CA VAL A 206 21.46 -2.79 -8.47
C VAL A 206 20.79 -3.12 -9.80
N VAL A 207 20.45 -4.38 -10.04
CA VAL A 207 19.80 -4.84 -11.28
C VAL A 207 18.50 -5.54 -10.91
N VAL A 208 17.40 -4.78 -10.96
CA VAL A 208 16.10 -5.24 -10.45
C VAL A 208 15.01 -5.13 -11.50
N ILE A 209 14.04 -6.02 -11.42
CA ILE A 209 12.79 -5.94 -12.17
C ILE A 209 11.83 -5.05 -11.38
N THR A 210 11.17 -4.12 -12.05
CA THR A 210 10.24 -3.17 -11.45
C THR A 210 9.11 -2.82 -12.41
N SER A 211 8.04 -2.20 -11.90
CA SER A 211 6.94 -1.74 -12.74
C SER A 211 7.40 -0.68 -13.73
N ARG A 212 6.79 -0.66 -14.92
CA ARG A 212 6.99 0.40 -15.92
C ARG A 212 6.79 1.82 -15.38
N HIS A 213 5.99 1.95 -14.32
CA HIS A 213 5.70 3.23 -13.68
C HIS A 213 6.90 3.84 -12.95
N THR A 214 7.93 3.05 -12.63
CA THR A 214 9.17 3.53 -12.01
C THR A 214 9.89 4.54 -12.92
N LEU A 215 10.06 4.21 -14.20
CA LEU A 215 10.71 5.09 -15.18
C LEU A 215 9.75 6.05 -15.89
N ASP A 216 8.49 5.65 -16.07
CA ASP A 216 7.45 6.49 -16.69
C ASP A 216 6.90 7.58 -15.75
N SER A 217 7.35 7.62 -14.50
CA SER A 217 6.99 8.66 -13.54
C SER A 217 7.34 10.06 -14.07
N ALA A 218 6.62 11.09 -13.61
CA ALA A 218 6.84 12.47 -14.05
C ALA A 218 8.28 12.98 -13.82
N THR A 219 9.00 12.39 -12.87
CA THR A 219 10.40 12.73 -12.57
C THR A 219 11.39 11.67 -13.05
N GLY A 220 10.93 10.58 -13.66
CA GLY A 220 11.70 9.34 -13.81
C GLY A 220 12.07 8.76 -12.44
N LEU A 221 13.31 8.29 -12.29
CA LEU A 221 13.84 7.91 -10.97
C LEU A 221 13.75 9.08 -9.98
N SER A 222 13.41 8.79 -8.72
CA SER A 222 13.26 9.79 -7.66
C SER A 222 14.54 10.63 -7.50
N GLY A 223 14.41 11.86 -6.99
CA GLY A 223 15.58 12.73 -6.74
C GLY A 223 16.63 12.05 -5.85
N VAL A 224 16.19 11.39 -4.78
CA VAL A 224 17.04 10.64 -3.84
C VAL A 224 17.84 9.54 -4.56
N LEU A 225 17.20 8.78 -5.45
CA LEU A 225 17.87 7.74 -6.22
C LEU A 225 18.91 8.34 -7.18
N ARG A 226 18.58 9.42 -7.88
CA ARG A 226 19.50 10.08 -8.83
C ARG A 226 20.72 10.69 -8.14
N GLU A 227 20.57 11.13 -6.89
CA GLU A 227 21.67 11.65 -6.08
C GLU A 227 22.66 10.56 -5.67
N ARG A 228 22.21 9.32 -5.49
CA ARG A 228 23.03 8.21 -4.98
C ARG A 228 23.48 7.21 -6.03
N ALA A 229 22.73 7.07 -7.11
CA ALA A 229 22.99 6.09 -8.14
C ALA A 229 22.84 6.67 -9.55
N ASP A 230 23.57 6.05 -10.46
CA ASP A 230 23.63 6.33 -11.87
C ASP A 230 22.77 5.31 -12.62
N LEU A 231 21.80 5.78 -13.41
CA LEU A 231 21.04 4.90 -14.31
C LEU A 231 21.94 4.52 -15.49
N VAL A 232 22.50 3.33 -15.43
CA VAL A 232 23.37 2.79 -16.48
C VAL A 232 22.51 2.35 -17.66
N ALA A 233 21.46 1.60 -17.37
CA ALA A 233 20.52 1.15 -18.38
C ALA A 233 19.16 0.80 -17.80
N ALA A 234 18.15 0.80 -18.66
CA ALA A 234 16.86 0.20 -18.38
C ALA A 234 16.36 -0.53 -19.62
N LEU A 235 15.67 -1.65 -19.44
CA LEU A 235 15.06 -2.43 -20.51
C LEU A 235 13.56 -2.55 -20.25
N ARG A 236 12.74 -2.39 -21.28
CA ARG A 236 11.28 -2.58 -21.18
C ARG A 236 10.90 -3.91 -21.81
N LEU A 237 10.28 -4.79 -21.02
CA LEU A 237 9.91 -6.15 -21.43
C LEU A 237 8.57 -6.17 -22.19
N PRO A 238 8.35 -7.15 -23.08
CA PRO A 238 7.07 -7.32 -23.78
C PRO A 238 5.95 -7.76 -22.85
N GLY A 239 4.71 -7.45 -23.23
CA GLY A 239 3.54 -8.11 -22.65
C GLY A 239 3.60 -9.62 -22.89
N GLY A 240 3.13 -10.40 -21.95
CA GLY A 240 3.06 -11.86 -22.02
C GLY A 240 4.31 -12.56 -21.52
N TYR A 241 5.40 -11.83 -21.25
CA TYR A 241 6.66 -12.43 -20.83
C TYR A 241 6.58 -13.14 -19.47
N PHE A 242 5.68 -12.69 -18.59
CA PHE A 242 5.39 -13.32 -17.29
C PHE A 242 4.14 -14.21 -17.33
N ALA A 243 3.56 -14.49 -18.50
CA ALA A 243 2.27 -15.20 -18.60
C ALA A 243 2.35 -16.62 -18.01
N GLY A 244 3.50 -17.29 -18.15
CA GLY A 244 3.77 -18.59 -17.54
C GLY A 244 3.79 -18.57 -16.01
N GLU A 245 4.06 -17.40 -15.42
CA GLU A 245 4.07 -17.16 -13.97
C GLU A 245 2.74 -16.55 -13.49
N GLY A 246 1.76 -16.34 -14.40
CA GLY A 246 0.38 -15.96 -14.06
C GLY A 246 0.03 -14.48 -14.24
N THR A 247 0.89 -13.67 -14.87
CA THR A 247 0.61 -12.23 -15.09
C THR A 247 1.05 -11.74 -16.48
N ASP A 248 0.33 -10.76 -17.03
CA ASP A 248 0.56 -10.19 -18.37
C ASP A 248 1.00 -8.71 -18.29
N VAL A 249 1.68 -8.36 -17.19
CA VAL A 249 2.16 -6.99 -16.95
C VAL A 249 3.41 -6.66 -17.76
N ILE A 250 3.52 -5.40 -18.17
CA ILE A 250 4.79 -4.84 -18.67
C ILE A 250 5.64 -4.48 -17.47
N ALA A 251 6.85 -5.02 -17.44
CA ALA A 251 7.88 -4.71 -16.45
C ALA A 251 9.10 -4.09 -17.13
N ASP A 252 9.84 -3.31 -16.33
CA ASP A 252 11.14 -2.78 -16.74
C ASP A 252 12.24 -3.46 -15.89
N VAL A 253 13.36 -3.80 -16.50
CA VAL A 253 14.61 -4.14 -15.80
C VAL A 253 15.43 -2.87 -15.68
N VAL A 254 15.83 -2.49 -14.47
CA VAL A 254 16.60 -1.28 -14.22
C VAL A 254 17.97 -1.65 -13.68
N ALA A 255 19.02 -1.23 -14.36
CA ALA A 255 20.42 -1.38 -13.95
C ALA A 255 20.97 -0.04 -13.45
N LEU A 256 21.15 0.07 -12.14
CA LEU A 256 21.75 1.21 -11.47
C LEU A 256 23.15 0.87 -11.01
N ARG A 257 24.03 1.87 -11.06
CA ARG A 257 25.35 1.82 -10.42
C ARG A 257 25.37 2.74 -9.22
N VAL A 258 25.70 2.22 -8.04
CA VAL A 258 25.81 3.07 -6.84
C VAL A 258 27.06 3.94 -6.95
N ARG A 259 26.87 5.25 -6.77
CA ARG A 259 27.92 6.25 -6.97
C ARG A 259 28.69 6.47 -5.68
N ASP A 260 29.98 6.77 -5.80
CA ASP A 260 30.72 7.40 -4.70
C ASP A 260 30.19 8.84 -4.50
N HIS A 261 29.99 9.24 -3.25
CA HIS A 261 29.47 10.56 -2.87
C HIS A 261 30.21 11.75 -3.50
N HIS A 262 31.44 11.54 -3.97
CA HIS A 262 32.29 12.59 -4.58
C HIS A 262 32.31 12.57 -6.12
N GLN A 263 31.70 11.58 -6.77
CA GLN A 263 31.67 11.50 -8.23
C GLN A 263 30.48 12.29 -8.81
N ILE A 264 30.72 12.94 -9.94
CA ILE A 264 29.67 13.62 -10.71
C ILE A 264 28.91 12.55 -11.52
N PRO A 265 27.56 12.61 -11.62
CA PRO A 265 26.80 11.67 -12.45
C PRO A 265 27.33 11.67 -13.89
N SER A 266 27.73 10.48 -14.37
CA SER A 266 28.52 10.30 -15.61
C SER A 266 27.79 9.61 -16.76
N VAL A 267 26.57 9.10 -16.53
CA VAL A 267 25.75 8.38 -17.52
C VAL A 267 24.51 9.19 -17.92
N TRP A 268 23.35 8.55 -18.07
CA TRP A 268 22.13 9.17 -18.57
C TRP A 268 21.53 10.16 -17.56
N ARG A 269 21.13 11.33 -18.07
CA ARG A 269 20.36 12.31 -17.31
C ARG A 269 18.99 12.49 -17.97
N PRO A 270 17.90 12.45 -17.21
CA PRO A 270 16.59 12.72 -17.77
C PRO A 270 16.57 14.14 -18.34
N PRO A 271 16.01 14.33 -19.55
CA PRO A 271 15.73 15.67 -20.05
C PRO A 271 14.69 16.36 -19.17
N ASN A 272 14.45 17.65 -19.40
CA ASN A 272 13.33 18.37 -18.79
C ASN A 272 12.38 18.82 -19.91
N PRO A 273 11.18 18.22 -20.04
CA PRO A 273 10.56 17.22 -19.16
C PRO A 273 11.21 15.83 -19.25
N ALA A 274 11.12 15.04 -18.17
CA ALA A 274 11.68 13.68 -18.07
C ALA A 274 10.86 12.62 -18.84
N THR A 275 9.70 13.02 -19.36
CA THR A 275 8.75 12.15 -20.03
C THR A 275 8.33 12.71 -21.38
N ILE A 276 7.90 11.81 -22.26
CA ILE A 276 7.30 12.11 -23.56
C ILE A 276 5.86 11.58 -23.61
N THR A 277 5.05 12.14 -24.51
CA THR A 277 3.68 11.66 -24.75
C THR A 277 3.65 10.77 -25.98
N LEU A 278 3.27 9.51 -25.79
CA LEU A 278 2.84 8.64 -26.89
C LEU A 278 1.36 8.92 -27.16
N ALA A 279 1.02 9.24 -28.42
CA ALA A 279 -0.35 9.52 -28.83
C ALA A 279 -0.67 8.84 -30.17
N GLY A 280 -1.91 8.40 -30.33
CA GLY A 280 -2.35 7.68 -31.53
C GLY A 280 -3.87 7.55 -31.58
N ILE A 281 -4.39 6.96 -32.67
CA ILE A 281 -5.81 6.67 -32.83
C ILE A 281 -6.02 5.16 -32.64
N ILE A 282 -6.78 4.78 -31.62
CA ILE A 282 -7.18 3.39 -31.34
C ILE A 282 -8.70 3.34 -31.29
N ASP A 283 -9.32 2.40 -32.01
CA ASP A 283 -10.78 2.26 -32.15
C ASP A 283 -11.49 3.57 -32.53
N GLY A 284 -10.88 4.33 -33.44
CA GLY A 284 -11.41 5.62 -33.91
C GLY A 284 -11.34 6.75 -32.87
N ARG A 285 -10.67 6.56 -31.73
CA ARG A 285 -10.52 7.55 -30.66
C ARG A 285 -9.06 7.95 -30.47
N HIS A 286 -8.82 9.23 -30.25
CA HIS A 286 -7.49 9.71 -29.84
C HIS A 286 -7.16 9.19 -28.44
N ARG A 287 -6.09 8.41 -28.35
CA ARG A 287 -5.52 7.89 -27.10
C ARG A 287 -4.13 8.48 -26.89
N ARG A 288 -3.76 8.64 -25.63
CA ARG A 288 -2.42 9.09 -25.24
C ARG A 288 -2.00 8.48 -23.92
N THR A 289 -0.71 8.24 -23.76
CA THR A 289 -0.07 7.87 -22.50
C THR A 289 1.28 8.55 -22.39
N THR A 290 1.79 8.64 -21.17
CA THR A 290 3.10 9.23 -20.89
C THR A 290 4.10 8.10 -20.64
N VAL A 291 5.28 8.21 -21.23
CA VAL A 291 6.40 7.29 -20.99
C VAL A 291 7.68 8.05 -20.74
N SER A 292 8.68 7.38 -20.16
CA SER A 292 10.00 7.98 -19.96
C SER A 292 10.61 8.46 -21.27
N ALA A 293 11.25 9.63 -21.25
CA ALA A 293 12.05 10.10 -22.38
C ALA A 293 13.27 9.19 -22.65
N TYR A 294 13.61 8.32 -21.70
CA TYR A 294 14.64 7.29 -21.86
C TYR A 294 14.41 6.42 -23.11
N TRP A 295 13.15 6.02 -23.36
CA TRP A 295 12.79 5.11 -24.45
C TRP A 295 12.90 5.74 -25.84
N ASP A 296 12.79 7.06 -25.93
CA ASP A 296 13.01 7.81 -27.18
C ASP A 296 14.51 7.91 -27.50
N SER A 297 15.34 8.04 -26.46
CA SER A 297 16.81 8.09 -26.59
C SER A 297 17.44 6.70 -26.78
N HIS A 298 16.78 5.64 -26.32
CA HIS A 298 17.25 4.26 -26.38
C HIS A 298 16.14 3.31 -26.86
N PRO A 299 15.64 3.47 -28.09
CA PRO A 299 14.54 2.64 -28.61
C PRO A 299 14.89 1.16 -28.64
N GLN A 300 16.18 0.81 -28.82
CA GLN A 300 16.68 -0.56 -28.81
C GLN A 300 16.61 -1.25 -27.43
N HIS A 301 16.36 -0.51 -26.35
CA HIS A 301 16.17 -1.09 -25.02
C HIS A 301 14.70 -1.48 -24.75
N VAL A 302 13.80 -1.24 -25.70
CA VAL A 302 12.43 -1.78 -25.65
C VAL A 302 12.45 -3.11 -26.39
N ALA A 303 12.20 -4.21 -25.67
CA ALA A 303 12.13 -5.55 -26.23
C ALA A 303 10.79 -5.77 -26.96
N GLY A 304 10.64 -5.12 -28.11
CA GLY A 304 9.44 -5.12 -28.94
C GLY A 304 8.98 -3.70 -29.28
N GLN A 305 7.71 -3.58 -29.67
CA GLN A 305 7.12 -2.31 -30.10
C GLN A 305 6.09 -1.80 -29.08
N MET A 306 6.36 -0.62 -28.52
CA MET A 306 5.39 0.11 -27.70
C MET A 306 4.18 0.54 -28.54
N THR A 307 2.99 0.09 -28.15
CA THR A 307 1.72 0.38 -28.81
C THR A 307 0.69 0.86 -27.79
N LEU A 308 -0.15 1.82 -28.17
CA LEU A 308 -1.27 2.25 -27.33
C LEU A 308 -2.39 1.21 -27.36
N THR A 309 -2.96 0.91 -26.21
CA THR A 309 -4.15 0.04 -26.14
C THR A 309 -5.43 0.88 -26.21
N GLY A 310 -6.57 0.20 -26.41
CA GLY A 310 -7.90 0.82 -26.28
C GLY A 310 -8.36 0.99 -24.83
N PHE A 311 -7.60 0.47 -23.85
CA PHE A 311 -8.00 0.38 -22.46
C PHE A 311 -7.30 1.42 -21.59
N ASP A 312 -8.05 2.42 -21.12
CA ASP A 312 -7.48 3.57 -20.41
C ASP A 312 -6.76 3.21 -19.09
N ARG A 313 -7.10 2.08 -18.46
CA ARG A 313 -6.41 1.60 -17.24
C ARG A 313 -5.07 0.91 -17.53
N ASN A 314 -4.89 0.35 -18.72
CA ASN A 314 -3.61 -0.20 -19.17
C ASN A 314 -3.28 0.32 -20.57
N PRO A 315 -2.92 1.61 -20.70
CA PRO A 315 -2.93 2.32 -21.98
C PRO A 315 -1.74 1.98 -22.89
N LEU A 316 -0.81 1.11 -22.47
CA LEU A 316 0.37 0.72 -23.25
C LEU A 316 0.48 -0.80 -23.28
N ALA A 317 0.81 -1.34 -24.44
CA ALA A 317 1.28 -2.69 -24.68
C ALA A 317 2.71 -2.62 -25.26
N VAL A 318 3.51 -3.67 -25.05
CA VAL A 318 4.77 -3.87 -25.79
C VAL A 318 4.61 -5.19 -26.52
N LEU A 319 4.54 -5.12 -27.84
CA LEU A 319 4.28 -6.28 -28.70
C LEU A 319 5.61 -6.80 -29.27
N ALA A 320 5.85 -8.09 -29.13
CA ALA A 320 6.96 -8.80 -29.75
C ALA A 320 6.43 -10.07 -30.41
N GLU A 321 6.86 -10.35 -31.64
CA GLU A 321 6.51 -11.62 -32.33
C GLU A 321 7.17 -12.81 -31.63
N ASP A 322 8.43 -12.64 -31.22
CA ASP A 322 9.19 -13.57 -30.38
C ASP A 322 9.67 -12.82 -29.13
N PRO A 323 8.93 -12.90 -28.01
CA PRO A 323 9.29 -12.23 -26.76
C PRO A 323 10.67 -12.64 -26.20
N GLU A 324 11.04 -13.91 -26.31
CA GLU A 324 12.32 -14.41 -25.77
C GLU A 324 13.49 -13.83 -26.57
N MET A 325 13.40 -13.88 -27.90
CA MET A 325 14.42 -13.30 -28.78
C MET A 325 14.53 -11.79 -28.62
N ALA A 326 13.40 -11.07 -28.57
CA ALA A 326 13.39 -9.62 -28.39
C ALA A 326 14.02 -9.18 -27.07
N VAL A 327 13.79 -9.93 -25.98
CA VAL A 327 14.43 -9.66 -24.69
C VAL A 327 15.93 -9.92 -24.77
N ALA A 328 16.36 -11.05 -25.33
CA ALA A 328 17.78 -11.36 -25.49
C ALA A 328 18.53 -10.29 -26.32
N GLU A 329 17.94 -9.82 -27.42
CA GLU A 329 18.47 -8.74 -28.25
C GLU A 329 18.59 -7.44 -27.46
N ALA A 330 17.55 -7.05 -26.72
CA ALA A 330 17.57 -5.84 -25.91
C ALA A 330 18.69 -5.90 -24.84
N PHE A 331 18.86 -7.03 -24.15
CA PHE A 331 19.97 -7.23 -23.19
C PHE A 331 21.35 -7.11 -23.86
N ALA A 332 21.52 -7.67 -25.07
CA ALA A 332 22.78 -7.58 -25.81
C ALA A 332 23.15 -6.12 -26.17
N THR A 333 22.17 -5.25 -26.42
CA THR A 333 22.42 -3.83 -26.72
C THR A 333 22.87 -3.02 -25.50
N VAL A 334 22.56 -3.48 -24.28
CA VAL A 334 22.95 -2.82 -23.03
C VAL A 334 24.39 -3.13 -22.63
N THR A 335 24.90 -4.33 -22.96
CA THR A 335 26.23 -4.77 -22.56
C THR A 335 27.35 -3.73 -22.80
N PRO A 336 27.44 -3.04 -23.96
CA PRO A 336 28.48 -2.04 -24.21
C PRO A 336 28.36 -0.76 -23.37
N THR A 337 27.19 -0.49 -22.76
CA THR A 337 26.96 0.71 -21.95
C THR A 337 27.29 0.48 -20.47
N LEU A 338 27.63 -0.75 -20.09
CA LEU A 338 27.97 -1.10 -18.71
C LEU A 338 29.29 -0.46 -18.30
N ILE A 339 29.32 0.06 -17.08
CA ILE A 339 30.53 0.54 -16.44
C ILE A 339 31.19 -0.67 -15.77
N PRO A 340 32.50 -0.89 -15.93
CA PRO A 340 33.17 -2.01 -15.28
C PRO A 340 32.92 -2.04 -13.76
N TYR A 341 32.53 -3.22 -13.28
CA TYR A 341 32.45 -3.54 -11.87
C TYR A 341 33.88 -3.67 -11.32
N GLU A 342 34.21 -2.81 -10.36
CA GLU A 342 35.48 -2.86 -9.67
C GLU A 342 35.34 -3.72 -8.43
N LYS A 343 36.11 -4.82 -8.39
CA LYS A 343 36.22 -5.64 -7.20
C LYS A 343 36.75 -4.81 -6.05
N PRO A 344 36.20 -4.97 -4.84
CA PRO A 344 36.74 -4.27 -3.69
C PRO A 344 38.12 -4.84 -3.37
N SER A 345 39.10 -3.96 -3.16
CA SER A 345 40.42 -4.30 -2.63
C SER A 345 40.24 -4.83 -1.20
N ARG A 346 40.03 -6.14 -1.04
CA ARG A 346 39.94 -6.77 0.29
C ARG A 346 41.32 -6.71 0.95
N THR A 347 41.60 -5.65 1.71
CA THR A 347 42.66 -5.71 2.72
C THR A 347 42.25 -6.76 3.75
N ALA A 348 43.00 -7.86 3.78
CA ALA A 348 42.88 -8.91 4.78
C ALA A 348 43.19 -8.31 6.17
N ASN A 349 42.15 -7.85 6.88
CA ASN A 349 42.04 -7.69 8.33
C ASN A 349 40.75 -6.95 8.72
N ALA A 350 39.62 -7.47 8.26
CA ALA A 350 38.37 -7.32 8.98
C ALA A 350 37.74 -8.71 8.98
N GLU A 351 37.80 -9.42 10.11
CA GLU A 351 36.84 -10.48 10.38
C GLU A 351 35.46 -9.82 10.39
N VAL A 352 34.83 -9.79 9.22
CA VAL A 352 33.45 -9.34 9.09
C VAL A 352 32.62 -10.48 9.63
N ALA A 353 32.24 -10.34 10.91
CA ALA A 353 31.20 -11.16 11.50
C ALA A 353 29.98 -11.20 10.56
N ALA A 354 29.37 -12.38 10.48
CA ALA A 354 28.24 -12.69 9.64
C ALA A 354 27.14 -11.62 9.67
N MET A 355 26.30 -11.68 8.64
CA MET A 355 25.13 -10.84 8.46
C MET A 355 24.31 -10.74 9.76
N VAL A 356 24.22 -9.53 10.30
CA VAL A 356 23.63 -9.26 11.60
C VAL A 356 22.86 -7.94 11.41
N LEU A 357 21.63 -8.10 10.86
CA LEU A 357 20.56 -7.08 10.63
C LEU A 357 19.99 -6.51 11.95
N ALA A 358 20.37 -7.19 13.00
CA ALA A 358 20.12 -7.02 14.39
C ALA A 358 21.35 -7.70 14.98
N ASP A 359 22.02 -7.15 15.97
CA ASP A 359 23.07 -7.87 16.69
C ASP A 359 22.58 -9.29 17.11
N ALA A 360 23.41 -10.17 17.67
CA ALA A 360 22.94 -11.50 18.10
C ALA A 360 21.73 -11.49 19.07
N GLN A 361 21.30 -10.30 19.53
CA GLN A 361 20.15 -10.02 20.38
C GLN A 361 18.99 -9.24 19.70
N GLY A 362 19.01 -8.91 18.41
CA GLY A 362 17.86 -8.29 17.75
C GLY A 362 17.88 -6.75 17.61
N ARG A 363 19.00 -6.05 17.80
CA ARG A 363 19.04 -4.58 17.91
C ARG A 363 19.16 -3.81 16.60
N LYS A 364 18.25 -2.86 16.34
CA LYS A 364 18.15 -2.02 15.12
C LYS A 364 19.29 -1.00 15.00
N GLU A 365 19.66 -0.59 13.77
CA GLU A 365 20.61 0.53 13.57
C GLU A 365 20.11 1.83 14.20
N GLY A 366 21.01 2.59 14.83
CA GLY A 366 20.69 3.84 15.51
C GLY A 366 20.01 3.67 16.88
N SER A 367 19.60 2.45 17.24
CA SER A 367 18.98 2.19 18.53
C SER A 367 19.97 2.33 19.69
N LEU A 368 19.50 2.92 20.78
CA LEU A 368 20.26 3.14 22.01
C LEU A 368 20.08 1.98 22.97
N HIS A 369 21.07 1.60 23.77
CA HIS A 369 20.96 0.47 24.71
C HIS A 369 21.70 0.78 25.98
N LEU A 370 21.16 0.34 27.12
CA LEU A 370 21.85 0.40 28.40
C LEU A 370 22.48 -0.97 28.69
N ILE A 371 23.80 -1.09 28.54
CA ILE A 371 24.53 -2.35 28.76
C ILE A 371 25.55 -2.13 29.85
N GLU A 372 25.49 -2.94 30.91
CA GLU A 372 26.42 -2.86 32.04
C GLU A 372 26.55 -1.43 32.62
N GLY A 373 25.46 -0.65 32.58
CA GLY A 373 25.42 0.74 33.04
C GLY A 373 25.95 1.80 32.07
N THR A 374 26.38 1.40 30.87
CA THR A 374 26.85 2.30 29.81
C THR A 374 25.82 2.42 28.70
N VAL A 375 25.57 3.64 28.24
CA VAL A 375 24.69 3.88 27.08
C VAL A 375 25.49 3.67 25.82
N GLN A 376 25.02 2.76 24.96
CA GLN A 376 25.63 2.41 23.68
C GLN A 376 24.63 2.65 22.56
N ARG A 377 25.11 2.94 21.35
CA ARG A 377 24.32 3.08 20.13
C ARG A 377 24.79 2.06 19.12
N VAL A 378 23.85 1.43 18.42
CA VAL A 378 24.19 0.61 17.24
C VAL A 378 24.57 1.54 16.08
N VAL A 379 25.82 1.46 15.65
CA VAL A 379 26.38 2.21 14.52
C VAL A 379 27.07 1.22 13.59
N ALA A 380 26.63 1.16 12.33
CA ALA A 380 27.04 0.19 11.34
C ALA A 380 26.97 -1.27 11.84
N GLY A 381 25.93 -1.59 12.62
CA GLY A 381 25.73 -2.91 13.22
C GLY A 381 26.68 -3.27 14.38
N ALA A 382 27.46 -2.31 14.90
CA ALA A 382 28.33 -2.48 16.05
C ALA A 382 27.93 -1.55 17.21
N LEU A 383 28.18 -1.97 18.45
CA LEU A 383 27.93 -1.13 19.62
C LEU A 383 29.01 -0.08 19.79
N THR A 384 28.60 1.18 19.82
CA THR A 384 29.47 2.32 20.07
C THR A 384 29.02 3.07 21.31
N ASP A 385 29.93 3.34 22.24
CA ASP A 385 29.62 4.07 23.47
C ASP A 385 29.14 5.51 23.17
N VAL A 386 28.05 5.91 23.82
CA VAL A 386 27.57 7.29 23.79
C VAL A 386 28.32 8.08 24.85
N THR A 387 29.10 9.08 24.43
CA THR A 387 29.88 9.90 25.35
C THR A 387 28.97 10.76 26.23
N ARG A 388 29.10 10.65 27.56
CA ARG A 388 28.39 11.47 28.57
C ARG A 388 26.86 11.44 28.40
N PRO A 389 26.21 10.27 28.53
CA PRO A 389 24.75 10.18 28.44
C PRO A 389 24.09 10.97 29.58
N THR A 390 22.98 11.65 29.28
CA THR A 390 22.20 12.34 30.31
C THR A 390 21.37 11.35 31.12
N ALA A 391 21.03 11.69 32.37
CA ALA A 391 20.13 10.88 33.18
C ALA A 391 18.73 10.74 32.54
N GLU A 392 18.31 11.75 31.77
CA GLU A 392 17.06 11.71 30.99
C GLU A 392 17.14 10.68 29.86
N LEU A 393 18.27 10.58 29.16
CA LEU A 393 18.47 9.60 28.09
C LEU A 393 18.39 8.17 28.62
N GLN A 394 19.00 7.90 29.78
CA GLN A 394 18.95 6.60 30.43
C GLN A 394 17.52 6.21 30.81
N ALA A 395 16.77 7.13 31.43
CA ALA A 395 15.37 6.91 31.78
C ALA A 395 14.47 6.66 30.56
N LEU A 396 14.75 7.32 29.43
CA LEU A 396 14.03 7.11 28.17
C LEU A 396 14.33 5.74 27.54
N ILE A 397 15.57 5.26 27.65
CA ILE A 397 15.95 3.92 27.19
C ILE A 397 15.22 2.86 28.01
N GLU A 398 15.22 2.97 29.35
CA GLU A 398 14.51 2.06 30.23
C GLU A 398 12.99 2.07 29.97
N LEU A 399 12.40 3.26 29.79
CA LEU A 399 10.98 3.40 29.45
C LEU A 399 10.66 2.77 28.09
N ARG A 400 11.52 2.96 27.09
CA ARG A 400 11.37 2.34 25.77
C ARG A 400 11.37 0.83 25.86
N ASP A 401 12.32 0.24 26.58
CA ASP A 401 12.45 -1.22 26.68
C ASP A 401 11.22 -1.84 27.34
N ALA A 402 10.72 -1.21 28.41
CA ALA A 402 9.45 -1.60 29.03
C ALA A 402 8.26 -1.43 28.07
N ALA A 403 8.20 -0.33 27.31
CA ALA A 403 7.14 -0.08 26.36
C ALA A 403 7.12 -1.08 25.20
N MET A 404 8.29 -1.46 24.66
CA MET A 404 8.40 -2.46 23.61
C MET A 404 7.94 -3.84 24.10
N LEU A 405 8.37 -4.26 25.29
CA LEU A 405 7.92 -5.52 25.89
C LEU A 405 6.41 -5.53 26.11
N MET A 406 5.86 -4.45 26.66
CA MET A 406 4.42 -4.30 26.87
C MET A 406 3.66 -4.38 25.55
N VAL A 407 4.09 -3.65 24.51
CA VAL A 407 3.40 -3.62 23.20
C VAL A 407 3.49 -4.95 22.48
N ALA A 408 4.65 -5.61 22.52
CA ALA A 408 4.81 -6.94 21.95
C ALA A 408 3.89 -7.96 22.64
N ALA A 409 3.75 -7.88 23.97
CA ALA A 409 2.82 -8.71 24.72
C ALA A 409 1.34 -8.38 24.46
N ASP A 410 0.99 -7.09 24.30
CA ASP A 410 -0.38 -6.64 23.99
C ASP A 410 -0.79 -7.09 22.57
N ALA A 411 0.15 -7.11 21.62
CA ALA A 411 -0.04 -7.55 20.24
C ALA A 411 -0.27 -9.06 20.08
N ASP A 412 0.20 -9.89 21.01
CA ASP A 412 -0.02 -11.34 21.00
C ASP A 412 -1.44 -11.68 21.50
N TRP A 413 -2.30 -12.09 20.57
CA TRP A 413 -3.70 -12.44 20.86
C TRP A 413 -3.86 -13.71 21.71
N SER A 414 -2.85 -14.59 21.73
CA SER A 414 -2.88 -15.82 22.53
C SER A 414 -2.57 -15.55 24.00
N ARG A 415 -1.97 -14.40 24.31
CA ARG A 415 -1.48 -14.07 25.64
C ARG A 415 -2.62 -13.55 26.56
N PRO A 416 -2.81 -14.15 27.75
CA PRO A 416 -3.84 -13.72 28.68
C PRO A 416 -3.50 -12.37 29.33
N ASP A 417 -4.53 -11.63 29.75
CA ASP A 417 -4.37 -10.30 30.34
C ASP A 417 -3.52 -10.31 31.63
N ASP A 418 -3.58 -11.41 32.40
CA ASP A 418 -2.79 -11.61 33.63
C ASP A 418 -1.27 -11.61 33.38
N ASP A 419 -0.83 -12.00 32.18
CA ASP A 419 0.59 -11.98 31.80
C ASP A 419 1.05 -10.59 31.29
N ILE A 420 0.11 -9.78 30.79
CA ILE A 420 0.39 -8.47 30.20
C ILE A 420 0.34 -7.37 31.26
N GLU A 421 -0.55 -7.50 32.25
CA GLU A 421 -0.76 -6.51 33.31
C GLU A 421 0.53 -6.16 34.09
N PRO A 422 1.41 -7.10 34.47
CA PRO A 422 2.66 -6.77 35.13
C PRO A 422 3.59 -5.88 34.27
N LEU A 423 3.67 -6.15 32.96
CA LEU A 423 4.47 -5.36 32.01
C LEU A 423 3.89 -3.94 31.86
N ARG A 424 2.56 -3.84 31.83
CA ARG A 424 1.85 -2.55 31.77
C ARG A 424 2.09 -1.72 33.02
N LEU A 425 1.95 -2.31 34.20
CA LEU A 425 2.21 -1.65 35.47
C LEU A 425 3.67 -1.18 35.57
N GLN A 426 4.63 -2.00 35.11
CA GLN A 426 6.03 -1.61 35.05
C GLN A 426 6.26 -0.42 34.11
N CYS A 427 5.72 -0.47 32.89
CA CYS A 427 5.84 0.63 31.93
C CYS A 427 5.17 1.92 32.45
N ALA A 428 3.99 1.81 33.07
CA ALA A 428 3.28 2.94 33.66
C ALA A 428 4.05 3.55 34.85
N ALA A 429 4.69 2.74 35.68
CA ALA A 429 5.53 3.20 36.77
C ALA A 429 6.76 3.96 36.26
N LEU A 430 7.45 3.43 35.24
CA LEU A 430 8.60 4.10 34.61
C LEU A 430 8.18 5.43 33.95
N TYR A 431 7.03 5.45 33.27
CA TYR A 431 6.46 6.67 32.71
C TYR A 431 6.19 7.72 33.81
N GLY A 432 5.54 7.31 34.91
CA GLY A 432 5.25 8.19 36.03
C GLY A 432 6.52 8.80 36.65
N GLN A 433 7.55 7.96 36.89
CA GLN A 433 8.85 8.40 37.39
C GLN A 433 9.55 9.37 36.43
N TYR A 434 9.47 9.10 35.12
CA TYR A 434 10.03 9.99 34.11
C TYR A 434 9.35 11.36 34.14
N VAL A 435 8.01 11.40 34.14
CA VAL A 435 7.24 12.65 34.15
C VAL A 435 7.49 13.45 35.42
N GLU A 436 7.57 12.79 36.58
CA GLU A 436 7.88 13.46 37.86
C GLU A 436 9.27 14.10 37.84
N ARG A 437 10.26 13.45 37.23
CA ARG A 437 11.66 13.89 37.24
C ARG A 437 12.04 14.87 36.13
N PHE A 438 11.51 14.68 34.92
CA PHE A 438 11.93 15.41 33.71
C PHE A 438 10.80 16.24 33.07
N GLY A 439 9.57 16.09 33.56
CA GLY A 439 8.37 16.68 32.96
C GLY A 439 7.82 15.86 31.79
N PRO A 440 6.77 16.35 31.11
CA PRO A 440 6.09 15.63 30.04
C PRO A 440 7.03 15.21 28.90
N LEU A 441 6.75 14.07 28.27
CA LEU A 441 7.51 13.54 27.13
C LEU A 441 7.43 14.47 25.91
N ASN A 442 6.23 14.98 25.62
CA ASN A 442 5.91 15.78 24.45
C ASN A 442 5.96 17.30 24.72
N ARG A 443 6.54 17.70 25.86
CA ARG A 443 6.74 19.12 26.20
C ARG A 443 7.45 19.89 25.08
N GLY A 444 7.09 21.16 24.91
CA GLY A 444 7.69 22.02 23.92
C GLY A 444 7.31 23.48 24.10
N GLU A 445 7.83 24.32 23.22
CA GLU A 445 7.57 25.76 23.19
C GLU A 445 6.95 26.17 21.86
N LEU A 446 5.84 26.91 21.91
CA LEU A 446 5.28 27.54 20.71
C LEU A 446 6.18 28.69 20.27
N LYS A 447 6.78 28.56 19.09
CA LYS A 447 7.52 29.63 18.43
C LYS A 447 6.69 30.29 17.36
N VAL A 448 6.44 31.58 17.58
CA VAL A 448 5.81 32.47 16.60
C VAL A 448 6.89 33.01 15.66
N GLY A 449 6.86 32.54 14.43
CA GLY A 449 7.72 32.99 13.34
C GLY A 449 7.19 34.25 12.65
N ALA A 450 7.86 34.63 11.56
CA ALA A 450 7.47 35.80 10.78
C ALA A 450 6.03 35.72 10.27
N VAL A 451 5.36 36.87 10.22
CA VAL A 451 4.03 37.04 9.64
C VAL A 451 4.14 36.96 8.13
N ASP A 452 3.34 36.08 7.51
CA ASP A 452 3.26 35.99 6.06
C ASP A 452 2.66 37.28 5.49
N PRO A 453 3.37 38.01 4.60
CA PRO A 453 2.89 39.27 4.03
C PRO A 453 1.60 39.16 3.21
N LYS A 454 1.25 37.96 2.71
CA LYS A 454 0.06 37.72 1.89
C LYS A 454 -1.17 37.33 2.69
N THR A 455 -0.98 36.63 3.81
CA THR A 455 -2.09 36.09 4.62
C THR A 455 -2.29 36.83 5.93
N GLY A 456 -1.27 37.56 6.41
CA GLY A 456 -1.30 38.24 7.70
C GLY A 456 -1.20 37.29 8.91
N ILE A 457 -0.93 36.00 8.69
CA ILE A 457 -0.86 34.97 9.73
C ILE A 457 0.61 34.70 10.08
N ALA A 458 0.92 34.65 11.38
CA ALA A 458 2.25 34.27 11.85
C ALA A 458 2.50 32.77 11.68
N LYS A 459 3.69 32.39 11.21
CA LYS A 459 4.08 30.97 11.14
C LYS A 459 4.27 30.42 12.56
N LEU A 460 3.35 29.59 13.03
CA LEU A 460 3.49 28.89 14.31
C LEU A 460 4.34 27.62 14.12
N SER A 461 5.25 27.36 15.05
CA SER A 461 6.07 26.14 15.07
C SER A 461 6.25 25.64 16.50
N TRP A 462 6.08 24.34 16.72
CA TRP A 462 6.26 23.72 18.03
C TRP A 462 7.70 23.22 18.18
N LYS A 463 8.47 23.79 19.11
CA LYS A 463 9.86 23.41 19.35
C LYS A 463 9.95 22.45 20.53
N THR A 464 10.34 21.21 20.25
CA THR A 464 10.53 20.16 21.26
C THR A 464 11.98 20.08 21.75
N PRO A 465 12.23 19.58 22.97
CA PRO A 465 13.57 19.31 23.48
C PRO A 465 14.20 18.14 22.73
N ARG A 466 15.54 18.10 22.72
CA ARG A 466 16.32 17.03 22.08
C ARG A 466 16.27 15.69 22.82
N LEU A 467 15.79 15.67 24.08
CA LEU A 467 15.69 14.47 24.92
C LEU A 467 17.01 13.67 24.96
N GLY A 468 18.14 14.36 25.13
CA GLY A 468 19.46 13.72 25.14
C GLY A 468 19.87 13.02 23.82
N GLY A 469 19.16 13.24 22.72
CA GLY A 469 19.38 12.53 21.45
C GLY A 469 18.44 11.33 21.25
N PHE A 470 17.54 11.05 22.19
CA PHE A 470 16.60 9.92 22.13
C PHE A 470 15.64 10.00 20.93
N ARG A 471 15.35 11.20 20.40
CA ARG A 471 14.47 11.35 19.23
C ARG A 471 15.02 10.72 17.94
N GLU A 472 16.31 10.42 17.90
CA GLU A 472 16.95 9.70 16.79
C GLU A 472 16.83 8.17 16.93
N ASP A 473 16.37 7.69 18.09
CA ASP A 473 16.10 6.27 18.30
C ASP A 473 14.95 5.80 17.38
N PRO A 474 15.08 4.65 16.70
CA PRO A 474 14.05 4.12 15.82
C PRO A 474 12.67 3.99 16.50
N ASP A 475 12.67 3.59 17.78
CA ASP A 475 11.45 3.32 18.55
C ASP A 475 11.02 4.53 19.41
N SER A 476 11.62 5.70 19.19
CA SER A 476 11.28 6.95 19.89
C SER A 476 9.80 7.34 19.80
N SER A 477 9.13 7.07 18.68
CA SER A 477 7.69 7.37 18.53
C SER A 477 6.83 6.56 19.46
N LEU A 478 7.21 5.31 19.74
CA LEU A 478 6.44 4.47 20.63
C LEU A 478 6.40 5.08 22.02
N VAL A 479 7.56 5.50 22.52
CA VAL A 479 7.66 6.15 23.83
C VAL A 479 6.88 7.46 23.86
N LEU A 480 7.01 8.30 22.83
CA LEU A 480 6.26 9.56 22.76
C LEU A 480 4.74 9.35 22.70
N ALA A 481 4.27 8.20 22.20
CA ALA A 481 2.86 7.84 22.14
C ALA A 481 2.28 7.34 23.49
N LEU A 482 3.11 7.19 24.53
CA LEU A 482 2.66 6.85 25.88
C LEU A 482 1.99 8.03 26.61
N GLU A 483 1.98 9.22 26.01
CA GLU A 483 1.46 10.45 26.60
C GLU A 483 0.51 11.15 25.62
N ASP A 484 -0.71 11.40 26.08
CA ASP A 484 -1.63 12.34 25.44
C ASP A 484 -1.29 13.75 25.94
N TYR A 485 -0.78 14.61 25.05
CA TYR A 485 -0.31 15.95 25.38
C TYR A 485 -1.12 17.03 24.65
N ASP A 486 -1.73 17.91 25.42
CA ASP A 486 -2.43 19.10 24.92
C ASP A 486 -1.44 20.27 24.81
N GLN A 487 -1.18 20.71 23.58
CA GLN A 487 -0.23 21.79 23.29
C GLN A 487 -0.73 23.17 23.74
N ASP A 488 -2.04 23.37 23.86
CA ASP A 488 -2.62 24.65 24.25
C ASP A 488 -2.57 24.84 25.77
N SER A 489 -2.92 23.80 26.53
CA SER A 489 -2.92 23.84 28.00
C SER A 489 -1.60 23.40 28.63
N GLY A 490 -0.75 22.70 27.87
CA GLY A 490 0.45 22.03 28.38
C GLY A 490 0.17 20.82 29.25
N ALA A 491 -1.09 20.36 29.31
CA ALA A 491 -1.51 19.22 30.10
C ALA A 491 -1.04 17.90 29.46
N ALA A 492 -0.59 16.97 30.30
CA ALA A 492 -0.11 15.67 29.89
C ALA A 492 -0.82 14.58 30.69
N THR A 493 -1.37 13.57 30.01
CA THR A 493 -1.99 12.41 30.64
C THR A 493 -1.44 11.11 30.07
N PRO A 494 -1.30 10.03 30.88
CA PRO A 494 -0.88 8.74 30.36
C PRO A 494 -1.85 8.23 29.30
N ALA A 495 -1.32 7.72 28.17
CA ALA A 495 -2.11 7.15 27.10
C ALA A 495 -2.88 5.89 27.56
N ALA A 496 -3.95 5.53 26.83
CA ALA A 496 -4.82 4.42 27.18
C ALA A 496 -4.09 3.06 27.32
N ILE A 497 -3.01 2.84 26.57
CA ILE A 497 -2.22 1.59 26.61
C ILE A 497 -1.55 1.34 27.97
N LEU A 498 -1.23 2.40 28.72
CA LEU A 498 -0.69 2.33 30.08
C LEU A 498 -1.76 2.01 31.12
N GLN A 499 -3.05 2.09 30.76
CA GLN A 499 -4.19 1.93 31.68
C GLN A 499 -4.99 0.65 31.42
N ARG A 500 -5.01 0.17 30.17
CA ARG A 500 -5.77 -1.03 29.77
C ARG A 500 -5.21 -1.61 28.48
N ARG A 501 -5.47 -2.90 28.26
CA ARG A 501 -5.22 -3.56 26.97
C ARG A 501 -6.00 -2.88 25.85
N VAL A 502 -5.28 -2.44 24.81
CA VAL A 502 -5.85 -1.75 23.65
C VAL A 502 -6.04 -2.68 22.46
N ASN A 503 -5.16 -3.68 22.29
CA ASN A 503 -5.31 -4.72 21.28
C ASN A 503 -5.99 -5.92 21.92
N ARG A 504 -7.32 -5.90 21.98
CA ARG A 504 -8.09 -7.05 22.47
C ARG A 504 -8.25 -8.09 21.36
N PRO A 505 -8.07 -9.39 21.65
CA PRO A 505 -8.38 -10.43 20.69
C PRO A 505 -9.86 -10.32 20.30
N PRO A 506 -10.20 -10.39 19.00
CA PRO A 506 -11.58 -10.47 18.57
C PRO A 506 -12.17 -11.78 19.11
N VAL A 507 -12.97 -11.70 20.17
CA VAL A 507 -13.66 -12.87 20.71
C VAL A 507 -14.78 -13.22 19.75
N ARG A 508 -14.67 -14.37 19.08
CA ARG A 508 -15.72 -14.90 18.21
C ARG A 508 -17.05 -14.92 18.95
N ALA A 509 -18.02 -14.17 18.44
CA ALA A 509 -19.34 -14.13 19.04
C ALA A 509 -19.96 -15.54 18.96
N ARG A 510 -20.46 -16.06 20.08
CA ARG A 510 -21.12 -17.38 20.10
C ARG A 510 -22.63 -17.28 19.92
N ARG A 511 -23.17 -16.06 20.00
CA ARG A 511 -24.60 -15.79 19.93
C ARG A 511 -24.85 -14.36 19.48
N ALA A 512 -25.97 -14.16 18.79
CA ALA A 512 -26.58 -12.86 18.55
C ALA A 512 -27.98 -12.82 19.17
N ASP A 513 -28.39 -11.65 19.65
CA ASP A 513 -29.70 -11.42 20.25
C ASP A 513 -30.79 -11.24 19.19
N ASN A 514 -30.41 -10.80 17.98
CA ASN A 514 -31.33 -10.56 16.88
C ASN A 514 -30.65 -10.69 15.49
N PRO A 515 -31.43 -10.85 14.40
CA PRO A 515 -30.89 -11.03 13.05
C PRO A 515 -30.01 -9.87 12.55
N GLN A 516 -30.30 -8.64 12.94
CA GLN A 516 -29.49 -7.47 12.57
C GLN A 516 -28.09 -7.51 13.21
N GLN A 517 -28.02 -7.91 14.48
CA GLN A 517 -26.75 -8.11 15.17
C GLN A 517 -25.98 -9.29 14.57
N ALA A 518 -26.65 -10.40 14.22
CA ALA A 518 -26.02 -11.55 13.58
C ALA A 518 -25.40 -11.17 12.21
N LEU A 519 -26.13 -10.40 11.39
CA LEU A 519 -25.61 -9.86 10.13
C LEU A 519 -24.44 -8.89 10.36
N SER A 520 -24.49 -8.08 11.40
CA SER A 520 -23.40 -7.16 11.72
C SER A 520 -22.14 -7.89 12.18
N ILE A 521 -22.30 -8.97 12.95
CA ILE A 521 -21.20 -9.85 13.39
C ILE A 521 -20.54 -10.49 12.17
N THR A 522 -21.31 -11.10 11.26
CA THR A 522 -20.75 -11.74 10.06
C THR A 522 -20.03 -10.75 9.14
N LEU A 523 -20.58 -9.55 8.97
CA LEU A 523 -19.89 -8.47 8.25
C LEU A 523 -18.60 -8.01 8.95
N GLY A 524 -18.61 -7.92 10.29
CA GLY A 524 -17.44 -7.57 11.09
C GLY A 524 -16.36 -8.67 11.11
N GLU A 525 -16.75 -9.93 10.99
CA GLU A 525 -15.88 -11.10 10.80
C GLU A 525 -15.32 -11.18 9.36
N GLY A 526 -15.73 -10.27 8.46
CA GLY A 526 -15.28 -10.27 7.06
C GLY A 526 -16.00 -11.27 6.15
N ARG A 527 -16.91 -12.08 6.70
CA ARG A 527 -17.64 -13.18 6.03
C ARG A 527 -18.85 -12.71 5.21
N GLY A 528 -18.93 -11.43 4.84
CA GLY A 528 -20.06 -10.92 4.05
C GLY A 528 -21.44 -11.32 4.60
N LEU A 529 -22.33 -11.76 3.70
CA LEU A 529 -23.61 -12.38 4.06
C LEU A 529 -23.44 -13.91 4.15
N ASP A 530 -23.15 -14.40 5.35
CA ASP A 530 -23.00 -15.83 5.64
C ASP A 530 -24.22 -16.37 6.40
N LEU A 531 -25.10 -17.08 5.70
CA LEU A 531 -26.34 -17.60 6.26
C LEU A 531 -26.13 -18.76 7.24
N GLU A 532 -25.06 -19.54 7.09
CA GLU A 532 -24.75 -20.64 8.02
C GLU A 532 -24.27 -20.08 9.34
N ARG A 533 -23.40 -19.07 9.30
CA ARG A 533 -22.92 -18.37 10.48
C ARG A 533 -24.04 -17.60 11.19
N ILE A 534 -24.95 -16.97 10.45
CA ILE A 534 -26.13 -16.31 11.03
C ILE A 534 -27.06 -17.33 11.69
N ALA A 535 -27.25 -18.51 11.08
CA ALA A 535 -28.03 -19.58 11.69
C ALA A 535 -27.41 -20.06 13.01
N GLU A 536 -26.09 -20.25 13.06
CA GLU A 536 -25.35 -20.60 14.27
C GLU A 536 -25.55 -19.56 15.38
N LEU A 537 -25.32 -18.27 15.06
CA LEU A 537 -25.43 -17.16 16.02
C LEU A 537 -26.84 -17.02 16.60
N LEU A 538 -27.87 -17.37 15.82
CA LEU A 538 -29.27 -17.29 16.24
C LEU A 538 -29.84 -18.63 16.74
N SER A 539 -29.03 -19.71 16.72
CA SER A 539 -29.48 -21.08 17.02
C SER A 539 -30.67 -21.53 16.16
N LEU A 540 -30.58 -21.29 14.84
CA LEU A 540 -31.58 -21.68 13.84
C LEU A 540 -31.15 -22.94 13.09
N ASP A 541 -32.14 -23.69 12.59
CA ASP A 541 -31.96 -24.96 11.89
C ASP A 541 -31.55 -24.78 10.41
N GLY A 542 -30.49 -24.00 10.17
CA GLY A 542 -29.83 -23.87 8.87
C GLY A 542 -30.04 -22.54 8.12
N PRO A 543 -29.44 -22.41 6.93
CA PRO A 543 -29.30 -21.14 6.21
C PRO A 543 -30.63 -20.58 5.69
N ASP A 544 -31.61 -21.44 5.34
CA ASP A 544 -32.94 -20.98 4.90
C ASP A 544 -33.71 -20.31 6.06
N ALA A 545 -33.65 -20.87 7.27
CA ALA A 545 -34.23 -20.27 8.46
C ALA A 545 -33.55 -18.95 8.84
N ALA A 546 -32.23 -18.85 8.65
CA ALA A 546 -31.49 -17.60 8.82
C ALA A 546 -31.91 -16.54 7.81
N LEU A 547 -32.10 -16.91 6.54
CA LEU A 547 -32.56 -16.00 5.50
C LEU A 547 -33.96 -15.45 5.79
N ASP A 548 -34.86 -16.31 6.27
CA ASP A 548 -36.20 -15.89 6.69
C ASP A 548 -36.15 -14.96 7.90
N ALA A 549 -35.30 -15.27 8.89
CA ALA A 549 -35.11 -14.44 10.08
C ALA A 549 -34.53 -13.05 9.76
N LEU A 550 -33.67 -12.93 8.75
CA LEU A 550 -33.10 -11.65 8.32
C LEU A 550 -34.13 -10.70 7.71
N GLY A 551 -35.24 -11.23 7.17
CA GLY A 551 -36.37 -10.41 6.70
C GLY A 551 -35.95 -9.31 5.73
N GLU A 552 -36.27 -8.06 6.04
CA GLU A 552 -35.99 -6.88 5.19
C GLU A 552 -34.51 -6.48 5.12
N LEU A 553 -33.63 -7.11 5.90
CA LEU A 553 -32.19 -6.83 5.86
C LEU A 553 -31.52 -7.44 4.62
N VAL A 554 -32.18 -8.39 3.95
CA VAL A 554 -31.66 -9.14 2.80
C VAL A 554 -32.77 -9.34 1.76
N PHE A 555 -32.44 -9.17 0.48
CA PHE A 555 -33.34 -9.43 -0.63
C PHE A 555 -32.75 -10.50 -1.56
N ARG A 556 -33.62 -11.32 -2.17
CA ARG A 556 -33.19 -12.26 -3.23
C ARG A 556 -33.12 -11.47 -4.53
N ASP A 557 -31.97 -11.42 -5.21
CA ASP A 557 -31.85 -10.65 -6.45
C ASP A 557 -32.31 -11.50 -7.66
N PRO A 558 -33.42 -11.14 -8.34
CA PRO A 558 -33.90 -11.89 -9.51
C PRO A 558 -32.91 -11.84 -10.69
N GLN A 559 -32.07 -10.81 -10.79
CA GLN A 559 -31.04 -10.70 -11.83
C GLN A 559 -29.84 -11.61 -11.55
N ALA A 560 -29.61 -11.95 -10.28
CA ALA A 560 -28.59 -12.89 -9.82
C ALA A 560 -29.17 -14.28 -9.50
N LYS A 561 -30.23 -14.70 -10.21
CA LYS A 561 -30.88 -16.02 -10.05
C LYS A 561 -31.35 -16.31 -8.62
N GLY A 562 -31.82 -15.28 -7.91
CA GLY A 562 -32.36 -15.40 -6.56
C GLY A 562 -31.31 -15.48 -5.45
N GLN A 563 -30.03 -15.17 -5.74
CA GLN A 563 -28.99 -15.07 -4.71
C GLN A 563 -29.34 -13.99 -3.67
N PRO A 564 -29.14 -14.26 -2.38
CA PRO A 564 -29.42 -13.29 -1.32
C PRO A 564 -28.37 -12.18 -1.32
N VAL A 565 -28.83 -10.93 -1.25
CA VAL A 565 -28.01 -9.70 -1.26
C VAL A 565 -28.47 -8.80 -0.13
N ILE A 566 -27.52 -8.17 0.55
CA ILE A 566 -27.81 -7.25 1.66
C ILE A 566 -28.62 -6.05 1.16
N ALA A 567 -29.59 -5.60 1.94
CA ALA A 567 -30.49 -4.49 1.58
C ALA A 567 -29.75 -3.24 1.11
N ARG A 568 -28.65 -2.86 1.77
CA ARG A 568 -27.80 -1.71 1.39
C ARG A 568 -27.35 -1.79 -0.08
N ASP A 569 -26.97 -2.96 -0.54
CA ASP A 569 -26.38 -3.16 -1.86
C ASP A 569 -27.49 -3.43 -2.90
N TYR A 570 -28.55 -4.13 -2.50
CA TYR A 570 -29.72 -4.35 -3.36
C TYR A 570 -30.48 -3.05 -3.65
N LEU A 571 -30.72 -2.21 -2.65
CA LEU A 571 -31.49 -0.97 -2.72
C LEU A 571 -30.67 0.26 -3.18
N SER A 572 -29.49 0.05 -3.76
CA SER A 572 -28.65 1.11 -4.32
C SER A 572 -28.33 0.88 -5.80
N GLY A 573 -27.74 1.89 -6.45
CA GLY A 573 -27.44 1.86 -7.89
C GLY A 573 -28.67 2.11 -8.78
N ASN A 574 -28.78 1.39 -9.90
CA ASN A 574 -29.88 1.58 -10.85
C ASN A 574 -31.19 0.90 -10.38
N VAL A 575 -31.80 1.48 -9.34
CA VAL A 575 -33.01 0.96 -8.68
C VAL A 575 -34.24 0.89 -9.61
N ARG A 576 -34.23 1.62 -10.74
CA ARG A 576 -35.29 1.58 -11.76
C ARG A 576 -35.20 0.34 -12.65
N VAL A 577 -34.00 -0.11 -12.97
CA VAL A 577 -33.79 -1.40 -13.66
C VAL A 577 -34.11 -2.55 -12.72
N LYS A 578 -33.64 -2.47 -11.48
CA LYS A 578 -33.92 -3.47 -10.45
C LYS A 578 -35.43 -3.59 -10.16
N LEU A 579 -36.18 -2.47 -10.11
CA LEU A 579 -37.63 -2.51 -9.91
C LEU A 579 -38.35 -3.24 -11.04
N ARG A 580 -38.04 -2.94 -12.30
CA ARG A 580 -38.64 -3.64 -13.45
C ARG A 580 -38.32 -5.14 -13.44
N ALA A 581 -37.10 -5.51 -13.07
CA ALA A 581 -36.72 -6.91 -12.94
C ALA A 581 -37.46 -7.61 -11.80
N ALA A 582 -37.64 -6.92 -10.67
CA ALA A 582 -38.41 -7.44 -9.53
C ALA A 582 -39.91 -7.60 -9.85
N GLU A 583 -40.52 -6.66 -10.59
CA GLU A 583 -41.92 -6.75 -11.03
C GLU A 583 -42.13 -7.93 -11.99
N ALA A 584 -41.26 -8.09 -12.99
CA ALA A 584 -41.32 -9.23 -13.91
C ALA A 584 -41.11 -10.57 -13.19
N ALA A 585 -40.27 -10.61 -12.15
CA ALA A 585 -40.08 -11.80 -11.33
C ALA A 585 -41.30 -12.07 -10.43
N ALA A 586 -41.91 -11.02 -9.86
CA ALA A 586 -43.11 -11.12 -9.02
C ALA A 586 -44.34 -11.66 -9.78
N ASP A 587 -44.45 -11.37 -11.07
CA ASP A 587 -45.49 -11.93 -11.95
C ASP A 587 -45.43 -13.47 -12.04
N THR A 588 -44.25 -14.06 -11.81
CA THR A 588 -44.02 -15.52 -11.89
C THR A 588 -43.88 -16.15 -10.50
N ASP A 589 -43.28 -15.45 -9.54
CA ASP A 589 -43.02 -15.90 -8.18
C ASP A 589 -43.38 -14.79 -7.17
N PRO A 590 -44.49 -14.95 -6.42
CA PRO A 590 -44.96 -13.95 -5.46
C PRO A 590 -43.96 -13.59 -4.34
N THR A 591 -42.91 -14.39 -4.12
CA THR A 591 -41.89 -14.07 -3.10
C THR A 591 -41.12 -12.79 -3.39
N TYR A 592 -41.10 -12.34 -4.65
CA TYR A 592 -40.46 -11.07 -5.06
C TYR A 592 -41.32 -9.82 -4.82
N GLU A 593 -42.58 -9.94 -4.37
CA GLU A 593 -43.43 -8.78 -4.05
C GLU A 593 -42.81 -7.87 -2.97
N ARG A 594 -42.06 -8.47 -2.04
CA ARG A 594 -41.29 -7.72 -1.04
C ARG A 594 -40.22 -6.83 -1.69
N ASN A 595 -39.55 -7.34 -2.73
CA ASN A 595 -38.54 -6.60 -3.47
C ASN A 595 -39.17 -5.43 -4.22
N VAL A 596 -40.33 -5.65 -4.85
CA VAL A 596 -41.11 -4.62 -5.55
C VAL A 596 -41.50 -3.52 -4.58
N THR A 597 -42.04 -3.88 -3.41
CA THR A 597 -42.45 -2.93 -2.37
C THR A 597 -41.28 -2.05 -1.91
N ALA A 598 -40.14 -2.66 -1.56
CA ALA A 598 -38.96 -1.93 -1.12
C ALA A 598 -38.37 -1.03 -2.22
N LEU A 599 -38.30 -1.52 -3.46
CA LEU A 599 -37.77 -0.75 -4.58
C LEU A 599 -38.71 0.40 -4.99
N ARG A 600 -40.03 0.23 -4.90
CA ARG A 600 -41.01 1.32 -5.15
C ARG A 600 -40.86 2.46 -4.16
N ALA A 601 -40.57 2.16 -2.88
CA ALA A 601 -40.42 3.16 -1.82
C ALA A 601 -39.22 4.09 -2.03
N ILE A 602 -38.18 3.63 -2.74
CA ILE A 602 -36.92 4.37 -2.93
C ILE A 602 -36.73 4.92 -4.36
N GLN A 603 -37.80 4.97 -5.17
CA GLN A 603 -37.68 5.46 -6.53
C GLN A 603 -37.30 6.95 -6.52
N PRO A 604 -36.16 7.33 -7.15
CA PRO A 604 -35.79 8.73 -7.24
C PRO A 604 -36.82 9.46 -8.09
N THR A 605 -37.17 10.68 -7.68
CA THR A 605 -38.09 11.54 -8.44
C THR A 605 -37.57 11.75 -9.86
N TRP A 606 -38.48 11.79 -10.83
CA TRP A 606 -38.12 12.23 -12.16
C TRP A 606 -37.78 13.72 -12.10
N LEU A 607 -36.59 14.07 -12.56
CA LEU A 607 -36.22 15.47 -12.72
C LEU A 607 -37.02 16.07 -13.88
N GLY A 608 -37.66 17.21 -13.62
CA GLY A 608 -38.28 18.04 -14.64
C GLY A 608 -37.23 18.68 -15.56
N ARG A 609 -37.68 19.20 -16.72
CA ARG A 609 -36.77 19.86 -17.68
C ARG A 609 -36.04 21.07 -17.07
N ASP A 610 -36.71 21.77 -16.19
CA ASP A 610 -36.27 22.95 -15.43
C ASP A 610 -35.37 22.61 -14.23
N GLU A 611 -35.41 21.37 -13.76
CA GLU A 611 -34.56 20.86 -12.66
C GLU A 611 -33.23 20.28 -13.18
N ILE A 612 -33.15 19.99 -14.49
CA ILE A 612 -31.93 19.56 -15.16
C ILE A 612 -31.08 20.80 -15.43
N ARG A 613 -30.14 21.08 -14.53
CA ARG A 613 -29.11 22.11 -14.74
C ARG A 613 -28.07 21.59 -15.72
N ILE A 614 -28.01 22.24 -16.87
CA ILE A 614 -27.00 21.98 -17.89
C ILE A 614 -25.84 22.94 -17.66
N GLU A 615 -24.66 22.40 -17.38
CA GLU A 615 -23.43 23.18 -17.27
C GLU A 615 -22.52 22.89 -18.46
N LEU A 616 -21.69 23.87 -18.83
CA LEU A 616 -20.68 23.70 -19.86
C LEU A 616 -19.68 22.62 -19.43
N GLY A 617 -19.78 21.44 -20.04
CA GLY A 617 -19.01 20.26 -19.68
C GLY A 617 -19.83 19.11 -19.06
N SER A 618 -21.16 19.23 -18.94
CA SER A 618 -22.02 18.09 -18.63
C SER A 618 -21.77 16.92 -19.61
N PRO A 619 -21.58 15.68 -19.12
CA PRO A 619 -21.13 14.55 -19.96
C PRO A 619 -22.15 14.09 -21.01
N PHE A 620 -23.41 14.54 -20.87
CA PHE A 620 -24.51 14.25 -21.80
C PHE A 620 -24.76 15.37 -22.82
N VAL A 621 -24.01 16.48 -22.76
CA VAL A 621 -24.07 17.56 -23.75
C VAL A 621 -22.85 17.50 -24.65
N THR A 622 -23.06 17.28 -25.94
CA THR A 622 -21.96 17.08 -26.87
C THR A 622 -21.29 18.42 -27.23
N ALA A 623 -20.06 18.35 -27.73
CA ALA A 623 -19.40 19.55 -28.25
C ALA A 623 -20.18 20.17 -29.41
N ALA A 624 -20.78 19.33 -30.27
CA ALA A 624 -21.62 19.76 -31.38
C ALA A 624 -22.85 20.54 -30.89
N ASP A 625 -23.53 20.06 -29.84
CA ASP A 625 -24.69 20.76 -29.27
C ASP A 625 -24.32 22.18 -28.76
N ILE A 626 -23.11 22.34 -28.21
CA ILE A 626 -22.61 23.65 -27.74
C ILE A 626 -22.21 24.53 -28.92
N GLU A 627 -21.63 23.95 -29.97
CA GLU A 627 -21.28 24.66 -31.22
C GLU A 627 -22.54 25.16 -31.94
N ASP A 628 -23.54 24.29 -32.12
CA ASP A 628 -24.83 24.60 -32.72
C ASP A 628 -25.56 25.69 -31.92
N PHE A 629 -25.58 25.60 -30.58
CA PHE A 629 -26.14 26.63 -29.72
C PHE A 629 -25.42 27.98 -29.88
N CYS A 630 -24.09 27.97 -30.00
CA CYS A 630 -23.32 29.20 -30.19
C CYS A 630 -23.56 29.82 -31.58
N GLU A 631 -23.77 29.00 -32.60
CA GLU A 631 -24.16 29.46 -33.93
C GLU A 631 -25.57 30.05 -33.92
N GLU A 632 -26.53 29.38 -33.30
CA GLU A 632 -27.94 29.82 -33.26
C GLU A 632 -28.15 31.08 -32.41
N VAL A 633 -27.55 31.14 -31.22
CA VAL A 633 -27.85 32.21 -30.24
C VAL A 633 -26.89 33.39 -30.35
N PHE A 634 -25.62 33.14 -30.70
CA PHE A 634 -24.57 34.17 -30.70
C PHE A 634 -23.99 34.47 -32.09
N ASP A 635 -24.49 33.83 -33.15
CA ASP A 635 -23.98 33.94 -34.52
C ASP A 635 -22.45 33.75 -34.59
N ALA A 636 -21.94 32.82 -33.78
CA ALA A 636 -20.52 32.54 -33.64
C ALA A 636 -20.27 31.06 -33.86
N ARG A 637 -19.22 30.72 -34.63
CA ARG A 637 -18.78 29.33 -34.87
C ARG A 637 -17.53 29.00 -34.08
N PRO A 638 -17.63 28.75 -32.76
CA PRO A 638 -16.48 28.30 -31.99
C PRO A 638 -16.12 26.86 -32.34
N THR A 639 -14.92 26.45 -31.96
CA THR A 639 -14.60 25.02 -31.82
C THR A 639 -14.64 24.70 -30.33
N VAL A 640 -15.45 23.72 -29.95
CA VAL A 640 -15.63 23.26 -28.56
C VAL A 640 -14.93 21.92 -28.42
N THR A 641 -14.04 21.82 -27.45
CA THR A 641 -13.36 20.55 -27.15
C THR A 641 -13.61 20.17 -25.71
N HIS A 642 -14.09 18.95 -25.49
CA HIS A 642 -14.22 18.37 -24.16
C HIS A 642 -12.85 17.91 -23.67
N ILE A 643 -12.38 18.50 -22.57
CA ILE A 643 -11.16 18.08 -21.90
C ILE A 643 -11.60 17.14 -20.79
N GLY A 644 -11.28 15.84 -20.91
CA GLY A 644 -11.54 14.85 -19.86
C GLY A 644 -10.93 15.25 -18.50
N PRO A 645 -11.37 14.65 -17.39
CA PRO A 645 -10.91 15.01 -16.05
C PRO A 645 -9.38 14.93 -15.96
N TRP A 646 -8.77 15.92 -15.32
CA TRP A 646 -7.34 15.97 -15.05
C TRP A 646 -6.95 14.83 -14.09
N PRO A 647 -5.77 14.21 -14.22
CA PRO A 647 -5.31 13.22 -13.26
C PRO A 647 -4.97 13.89 -11.91
N ASN A 648 -5.75 13.54 -10.88
CA ASN A 648 -5.52 13.55 -9.43
C ASN A 648 -5.31 14.87 -8.66
N GLY A 649 -6.21 15.11 -7.70
CA GLY A 649 -6.00 15.93 -6.51
C GLY A 649 -7.15 15.73 -5.52
N ARG A 650 -6.87 15.09 -4.36
CA ARG A 650 -7.82 15.00 -3.24
C ARG A 650 -8.28 16.41 -2.84
N SER A 651 -9.54 16.71 -3.08
CA SER A 651 -10.27 17.72 -2.34
C SER A 651 -11.04 16.99 -1.25
N THR A 652 -10.53 17.01 -0.02
CA THR A 652 -11.34 16.70 1.16
C THR A 652 -12.31 17.86 1.36
N ASP A 653 -13.52 17.73 0.82
CA ASP A 653 -14.69 18.44 1.31
C ASP A 653 -15.54 17.41 2.09
N PRO A 654 -15.76 17.57 3.40
CA PRO A 654 -16.51 16.62 4.22
C PRO A 654 -18.03 16.69 4.00
N SER A 655 -18.52 17.42 2.98
CA SER A 655 -19.91 17.35 2.54
C SER A 655 -20.01 16.54 1.25
N GLY A 656 -20.73 15.40 1.28
CA GLY A 656 -20.84 14.45 0.17
C GLY A 656 -21.40 15.04 -1.14
N GLY A 657 -20.54 15.66 -1.95
CA GLY A 657 -20.84 16.21 -3.26
C GLY A 657 -20.29 15.38 -4.42
N CYS A 658 -21.03 15.37 -5.53
CA CYS A 658 -20.76 14.68 -6.81
C CYS A 658 -19.34 14.90 -7.39
N PRO A 659 -18.85 13.98 -8.26
CA PRO A 659 -17.61 14.18 -9.02
C PRO A 659 -17.69 15.46 -9.86
N THR A 660 -16.55 16.15 -9.99
CA THR A 660 -16.45 17.39 -10.77
C THR A 660 -16.75 17.13 -12.26
N PRO A 661 -17.61 17.93 -12.92
CA PRO A 661 -17.89 17.76 -14.33
C PRO A 661 -16.67 18.13 -15.21
N PRO A 662 -16.57 17.56 -16.43
CA PRO A 662 -15.60 17.99 -17.45
C PRO A 662 -15.58 19.51 -17.60
N ARG A 663 -14.41 20.08 -17.93
CA ARG A 663 -14.33 21.52 -18.28
C ARG A 663 -14.27 21.65 -19.80
N SER A 664 -15.22 22.36 -20.38
CA SER A 664 -15.20 22.71 -21.80
C SER A 664 -14.40 24.00 -22.02
N ARG A 665 -13.62 24.03 -23.11
CA ARG A 665 -12.84 25.20 -23.51
C ARG A 665 -13.33 25.67 -24.87
N ILE A 666 -13.69 26.95 -24.96
CA ILE A 666 -14.19 27.58 -26.19
C ILE A 666 -13.06 28.44 -26.77
N ALA A 667 -12.68 28.19 -28.03
CA ALA A 667 -11.71 29.01 -28.74
C ALA A 667 -12.29 29.53 -30.06
N ARG A 668 -12.08 30.83 -30.36
CA ARG A 668 -12.37 31.42 -31.68
C ARG A 668 -11.21 31.13 -32.63
N ARG A 669 -11.51 30.69 -33.86
CA ARG A 669 -10.50 30.58 -34.92
C ARG A 669 -10.03 31.97 -35.34
N GLY A 670 -8.72 32.22 -35.21
CA GLY A 670 -8.04 33.38 -35.80
C GLY A 670 -7.80 34.57 -34.88
N ALA A 671 -6.86 34.47 -33.93
CA ALA A 671 -6.13 35.62 -33.40
C ALA A 671 -4.77 35.19 -32.84
N THR A 672 -3.71 35.80 -33.36
CA THR A 672 -2.30 35.69 -32.95
C THR A 672 -2.08 36.10 -31.49
N ARG A 673 -1.09 35.45 -30.85
CA ARG A 673 -0.66 35.68 -29.46
C ARG A 673 -0.46 37.17 -29.15
N SER A 674 -1.21 37.68 -28.18
CA SER A 674 -0.84 38.87 -27.39
C SER A 674 -1.50 38.78 -26.02
N ASN A 675 -0.74 39.11 -24.98
CA ASN A 675 -1.15 39.18 -23.58
C ASN A 675 -2.46 39.96 -23.41
N CYS A 676 -3.46 39.35 -22.77
CA CYS A 676 -4.54 40.13 -22.18
C CYS A 676 -5.15 39.47 -20.94
N CYS A 677 -5.43 40.33 -19.96
CA CYS A 677 -5.75 40.08 -18.56
C CYS A 677 -6.83 39.02 -18.27
N ARG A 678 -6.64 38.31 -17.15
CA ARG A 678 -7.72 37.71 -16.37
C ARG A 678 -8.72 38.80 -15.94
N ARG A 679 -9.81 38.98 -16.68
CA ARG A 679 -11.03 39.60 -16.14
C ARG A 679 -12.03 38.48 -15.87
N ARG A 680 -12.32 38.25 -14.58
CA ARG A 680 -13.49 37.49 -14.14
C ARG A 680 -14.72 38.31 -14.53
N CYS A 681 -15.55 37.78 -15.43
CA CYS A 681 -16.93 38.25 -15.55
C CYS A 681 -17.72 37.63 -14.39
N VAL A 682 -17.89 38.40 -13.32
CA VAL A 682 -18.93 38.18 -12.32
C VAL A 682 -20.12 39.02 -12.76
N ALA A 683 -21.26 38.40 -13.04
CA ALA A 683 -22.55 39.08 -13.10
C ALA A 683 -23.31 38.79 -11.79
N PRO A 684 -24.10 39.75 -11.28
CA PRO A 684 -24.58 39.76 -9.90
C PRO A 684 -25.82 38.88 -9.70
N VAL A 685 -25.86 38.17 -8.57
CA VAL A 685 -27.05 37.48 -8.08
C VAL A 685 -27.95 38.49 -7.36
N PRO A 686 -29.25 38.62 -7.67
CA PRO A 686 -30.18 39.40 -6.86
C PRO A 686 -30.52 38.62 -5.58
N SER A 687 -30.38 39.30 -4.44
CA SER A 687 -30.85 38.83 -3.13
C SER A 687 -32.36 38.62 -3.14
N CYS A 688 -32.80 37.37 -2.96
CA CYS A 688 -34.19 37.07 -2.61
C CYS A 688 -34.23 36.43 -1.23
N THR A 689 -34.97 37.12 -0.36
CA THR A 689 -35.22 36.93 1.06
C THR A 689 -35.99 35.66 1.37
N THR A 690 -35.46 34.81 2.25
CA THR A 690 -36.25 33.79 2.97
C THR A 690 -36.52 34.28 4.39
N ARG A 691 -37.80 34.58 4.64
CA ARG A 691 -38.40 34.70 5.96
C ARG A 691 -38.14 33.42 6.76
N SER A 692 -37.48 33.52 7.91
CA SER A 692 -37.56 32.53 8.98
C SER A 692 -38.31 33.13 10.17
N LEU A 693 -39.37 32.44 10.58
CA LEU A 693 -40.26 32.76 11.69
C LEU A 693 -39.50 32.91 13.01
N THR A 694 -39.53 34.10 13.59
CA THR A 694 -39.19 34.36 15.00
C THR A 694 -40.36 33.97 15.89
N ARG A 695 -40.15 33.00 16.78
CA ARG A 695 -41.02 32.72 17.93
C ARG A 695 -40.28 33.24 19.18
N ALA A 696 -40.83 34.28 19.81
CA ALA A 696 -40.31 34.85 21.05
C ALA A 696 -40.41 33.88 22.23
N PRO A 697 -39.58 34.09 23.27
CA PRO A 697 -40.18 34.30 24.58
C PRO A 697 -39.58 35.50 25.34
N GLY A 698 -40.46 36.18 26.07
CA GLY A 698 -40.14 37.29 26.97
C GLY A 698 -39.59 36.85 28.34
N PRO A 699 -39.37 37.81 29.26
CA PRO A 699 -38.21 37.79 30.16
C PRO A 699 -38.51 37.43 31.62
N ASN A 700 -37.42 37.13 32.35
CA ASN A 700 -37.17 37.29 33.80
C ASN A 700 -38.20 36.75 34.81
N GLY A 701 -37.76 35.77 35.61
CA GLY A 701 -38.41 35.36 36.86
C GLY A 701 -37.40 34.68 37.80
N ALA A 702 -37.07 35.36 38.88
CA ALA A 702 -36.13 34.98 39.93
C ALA A 702 -36.67 33.87 40.86
N PHE A 703 -35.72 33.15 41.48
CA PHE A 703 -35.73 32.54 42.82
C PHE A 703 -37.06 31.98 43.40
N ALA A 704 -37.07 30.68 43.72
CA ALA A 704 -37.21 30.15 45.10
C ALA A 704 -37.71 28.68 45.10
N THR A 705 -36.91 27.79 45.68
CA THR A 705 -37.37 26.51 46.23
C THR A 705 -37.62 26.67 47.74
N PRO A 706 -38.78 26.27 48.27
CA PRO A 706 -38.96 26.09 49.70
C PRO A 706 -38.93 24.59 50.05
N THR A 707 -37.94 24.19 50.84
CA THR A 707 -37.91 22.92 51.57
C THR A 707 -38.28 23.17 53.03
N ARG A 708 -39.33 22.51 53.54
CA ARG A 708 -39.50 21.93 54.90
C ARG A 708 -40.96 21.54 55.17
N PRO A 709 -41.31 20.74 56.20
CA PRO A 709 -40.46 19.98 57.14
C PRO A 709 -40.94 18.53 57.47
N SER A 710 -40.04 17.74 58.12
CA SER A 710 -40.23 16.77 59.24
C SER A 710 -41.55 15.98 59.38
N ARG A 711 -41.63 14.68 59.71
CA ARG A 711 -40.96 13.88 60.77
C ARG A 711 -41.63 12.46 60.80
N PRO A 712 -41.41 11.58 61.81
CA PRO A 712 -40.64 10.32 61.76
C PRO A 712 -41.47 9.01 61.78
N ASN A 713 -40.85 7.91 61.37
CA ASN A 713 -40.79 6.60 62.06
C ASN A 713 -39.93 5.63 61.27
#